data_AF-A0A5W8E7D4-F1
#
_entry.id   AF-A0A5W8E7D4-F1
#
_cell.length_a   1.000
_cell.length_b   1.000
_cell.length_c   1.000
_cell.angle_alpha   90.00
_cell.angle_beta   90.00
_cell.angle_gamma   90.00
#
_symmetry.space_group_name_H-M   'P 1'
#
loop_
_entity.id
_entity.type
_entity.pdbx_description
1 polymer ?
#
loop_
_entity_poly.entity_id
_entity_poly.type
_entity_poly.pdbx_seq_one_letter_code
_entity_poly.pdbx_strand_id
1 'polypeptide(L)'
;MKHLAFITAVAGLGMSVQAPAQIYESAFKDTNGIEIHAPSSRLMLNPASPVTLTLISGLDRFVNVKVTKDTGTVILNTTTTRTGVSDRLTAADGSEFYGKKVTLPALGEGKFVVQINVLDLNQKPVATYNYNWLIDVTPPAANALTANTGSGSTAGDVWKLGLEATGQYDFTSSGVSDANGIDKGLIYIYRQDGSLYSTTQMQYDVSGQKMYHTYSKNSVKGTGIPDSNLDEDFTAKVVIFDNAGNSRTLPTQKFRYDNTLGEMTLWAVHDPNTSSSVVPGVSNYPAYKAGMVVNENPIRLVYRIPKSNYRAYSEGGLQFINQYSAPKEIAVDSTYAYVEMTLPYGSINGDMARMANFGQWGGYYPSYSLVLNPSANQTPAFAGTWVDFLDDKGNWVKWKDFESVASSRLPIKISRLRFNVEARPFAQEIGGKATCTIPAGKTSCEAPETFDMALGTQGYNRILYFVRSISNPILRSEQWIMTRWNNKQLPVINSISYDETNKQLDVLASLEGDGNWFDSVSLREFYLSDKNTGTRMSPTGVIKSRISGNYTIAYDLSRQSEGKYNVEVNIRDFFQNQTNKTFGEIALDNTPPTVAITFDGKPVKDDTVVYGLENLRIALADNLTTPRITRLQLVGGPTADNVELTWSPAGKDTYMPEYPRLFPNFEPSENYSISVTVADSQSNTKTYTQKFSYLPNNLVQLHNLRTLSVSSPLKTTDGVPLAYLSTNVLRKTNGEIAKGVQNATLTVRKDAAFGIKFNGAQAAPGESVEVQIDMGQGDNLLLPVYPSENGKVGTSEFMIQIDELK
;
A
#
# COMPACT_ATOMS: atom_id res chain seq x y z
N MET A 1 -27.33 38.42 29.82
CA MET A 1 -27.62 38.89 28.46
C MET A 1 -28.19 37.74 27.67
N LYS A 2 -29.43 37.90 27.20
CA LYS A 2 -30.20 36.93 26.42
C LYS A 2 -29.55 36.79 25.04
N HIS A 3 -29.21 35.57 24.61
CA HIS A 3 -28.98 35.29 23.20
C HIS A 3 -29.98 34.26 22.69
N LEU A 4 -30.80 34.77 21.78
CA LEU A 4 -31.79 34.13 20.92
C LEU A 4 -31.23 32.87 20.25
N ALA A 5 -31.96 31.76 20.37
CA ALA A 5 -31.79 30.60 19.51
C ALA A 5 -32.46 30.88 18.15
N PHE A 6 -31.68 30.90 17.08
CA PHE A 6 -32.19 30.82 15.72
C PHE A 6 -32.66 29.39 15.46
N ILE A 7 -33.97 29.20 15.33
CA ILE A 7 -34.56 27.97 14.77
C ILE A 7 -34.46 28.10 13.25
N THR A 8 -33.44 27.48 12.66
CA THR A 8 -33.40 27.25 11.21
C THR A 8 -34.21 26.00 10.94
N ALA A 9 -35.38 26.18 10.32
CA ALA A 9 -36.19 25.10 9.80
C ALA A 9 -35.40 24.30 8.76
N VAL A 10 -35.01 23.07 9.10
CA VAL A 10 -34.48 22.10 8.16
C VAL A 10 -35.66 21.59 7.33
N ALA A 11 -35.86 22.20 6.16
CA ALA A 11 -36.65 21.59 5.10
C ALA A 11 -35.97 20.27 4.71
N GLY A 12 -36.77 19.19 4.66
CA GLY A 12 -36.31 17.81 4.54
C GLY A 12 -35.25 17.60 3.45
N LEU A 13 -34.05 17.27 3.89
CA LEU A 13 -33.01 16.68 3.06
C LEU A 13 -33.51 15.29 2.63
N GLY A 14 -33.81 15.14 1.34
CA GLY A 14 -33.92 13.83 0.72
C GLY A 14 -32.66 13.02 1.04
N MET A 15 -32.85 11.78 1.49
CA MET A 15 -31.77 10.85 1.80
C MET A 15 -30.87 10.70 0.57
N SER A 16 -29.69 11.32 0.59
CA SER A 16 -28.64 11.05 -0.39
C SER A 16 -28.03 9.70 -0.06
N VAL A 17 -28.51 8.64 -0.70
CA VAL A 17 -27.91 7.31 -0.57
C VAL A 17 -26.65 7.29 -1.43
N GLN A 18 -25.48 7.10 -0.84
CA GLN A 18 -24.28 6.69 -1.56
C GLN A 18 -24.41 5.20 -1.91
N ALA A 19 -25.24 4.87 -2.90
CA ALA A 19 -25.29 3.52 -3.48
C ALA A 19 -24.56 3.54 -4.84
N PRO A 20 -23.51 2.73 -5.03
CA PRO A 20 -22.81 2.61 -6.31
C PRO A 20 -23.65 1.74 -7.24
N ALA A 21 -24.48 2.34 -8.10
CA ALA A 21 -25.28 1.50 -9.00
C ALA A 21 -25.87 2.16 -10.25
N GLN A 22 -25.59 3.43 -10.57
CA GLN A 22 -26.10 4.03 -11.82
C GLN A 22 -25.02 4.31 -12.85
N ILE A 23 -23.85 4.82 -12.44
CA ILE A 23 -22.65 4.75 -13.28
C ILE A 23 -22.10 3.34 -13.10
N TYR A 24 -22.08 2.53 -14.15
CA TYR A 24 -21.47 1.20 -14.14
C TYR A 24 -19.95 1.31 -14.27
N GLU A 25 -19.52 2.03 -15.31
CA GLU A 25 -18.12 2.36 -15.56
C GLU A 25 -17.98 3.74 -16.21
N SER A 26 -16.78 4.31 -16.10
CA SER A 26 -16.36 5.53 -16.78
C SER A 26 -15.14 5.23 -17.65
N ALA A 27 -15.25 5.47 -18.95
CA ALA A 27 -14.19 5.21 -19.92
C ALA A 27 -13.50 6.51 -20.38
N PHE A 28 -12.17 6.55 -20.34
CA PHE A 28 -11.35 7.70 -20.80
C PHE A 28 -9.88 7.29 -21.04
N LYS A 29 -9.13 8.15 -21.74
CA LYS A 29 -7.67 8.07 -21.85
C LYS A 29 -7.03 8.90 -20.73
N ASP A 30 -6.12 8.33 -19.96
CA ASP A 30 -5.46 9.01 -18.84
C ASP A 30 -4.33 9.97 -19.29
N THR A 31 -3.73 10.70 -18.35
CA THR A 31 -2.61 11.62 -18.61
C THR A 31 -1.32 10.95 -19.08
N ASN A 32 -1.18 9.63 -18.89
CA ASN A 32 -0.07 8.84 -19.42
C ASN A 32 -0.38 8.23 -20.81
N GLY A 33 -1.60 8.42 -21.31
CA GLY A 33 -2.06 7.96 -22.61
C GLY A 33 -2.64 6.53 -22.64
N ILE A 34 -3.02 5.98 -21.51
CA ILE A 34 -3.59 4.63 -21.35
C ILE A 34 -5.12 4.71 -21.32
N GLU A 35 -5.81 3.76 -21.96
CA GLU A 35 -7.27 3.63 -21.88
C GLU A 35 -7.69 3.01 -20.55
N ILE A 36 -8.58 3.68 -19.83
CA ILE A 36 -9.04 3.33 -18.49
C ILE A 36 -10.55 3.13 -18.51
N HIS A 37 -11.00 1.99 -17.95
CA HIS A 37 -12.39 1.73 -17.58
C HIS A 37 -12.48 1.76 -16.05
N ALA A 38 -12.84 2.92 -15.51
CA ALA A 38 -12.93 3.15 -14.08
C ALA A 38 -14.29 2.65 -13.54
N PRO A 39 -14.31 1.77 -12.52
CA PRO A 39 -15.56 1.37 -11.88
C PRO A 39 -16.18 2.56 -11.13
N SER A 40 -17.45 2.44 -10.79
CA SER A 40 -18.22 3.48 -10.08
C SER A 40 -17.63 3.92 -8.74
N SER A 41 -16.83 3.07 -8.11
CA SER A 41 -16.14 3.33 -6.84
C SER A 41 -14.88 4.18 -6.99
N ARG A 42 -14.32 4.29 -8.20
CA ARG A 42 -13.15 5.14 -8.46
C ARG A 42 -13.61 6.58 -8.63
N LEU A 43 -13.45 7.37 -7.57
CA LEU A 43 -13.88 8.76 -7.50
C LEU A 43 -12.77 9.77 -7.86
N MET A 44 -11.52 9.31 -7.92
CA MET A 44 -10.38 10.13 -8.34
C MET A 44 -9.87 9.68 -9.70
N LEU A 45 -9.86 10.61 -10.66
CA LEU A 45 -9.62 10.34 -12.06
C LEU A 45 -8.63 11.35 -12.64
N ASN A 46 -7.85 10.93 -13.62
CA ASN A 46 -6.88 11.75 -14.36
C ASN A 46 -7.13 11.75 -15.89
N PRO A 47 -8.34 12.11 -16.37
CA PRO A 47 -8.66 12.05 -17.78
C PRO A 47 -7.93 13.12 -18.61
N ALA A 48 -7.25 12.68 -19.67
CA ALA A 48 -6.73 13.52 -20.75
C ALA A 48 -7.67 13.57 -21.97
N SER A 49 -8.78 12.83 -21.93
CA SER A 49 -9.85 12.84 -22.94
C SER A 49 -11.22 13.10 -22.28
N PRO A 50 -12.27 13.38 -23.07
CA PRO A 50 -13.65 13.30 -22.58
C PRO A 50 -13.94 11.96 -21.89
N VAL A 51 -14.76 11.99 -20.83
CA VAL A 51 -15.16 10.80 -20.05
C VAL A 51 -16.50 10.30 -20.56
N THR A 52 -16.60 9.03 -20.92
CA THR A 52 -17.87 8.39 -21.30
C THR A 52 -18.41 7.58 -20.13
N LEU A 53 -19.59 7.95 -19.65
CA LEU A 53 -20.33 7.21 -18.64
C LEU A 53 -21.12 6.09 -19.31
N THR A 54 -20.98 4.87 -18.82
CA THR A 54 -21.92 3.78 -19.11
C THR A 54 -22.89 3.68 -17.94
N LEU A 55 -24.15 4.05 -18.17
CA LEU A 55 -25.19 4.16 -17.16
C LEU A 55 -26.11 2.95 -17.23
N ILE A 56 -26.45 2.36 -16.08
CA ILE A 56 -27.55 1.39 -15.95
C ILE A 56 -28.80 2.17 -15.51
N SER A 57 -29.99 1.73 -15.90
CA SER A 57 -31.25 2.40 -15.49
C SER A 57 -32.44 1.47 -15.33
N GLY A 58 -32.43 0.30 -15.97
CA GLY A 58 -33.64 -0.48 -16.20
C GLY A 58 -34.48 0.08 -17.35
N LEU A 59 -35.49 -0.69 -17.76
CA LEU A 59 -36.44 -0.33 -18.81
C LEU A 59 -37.39 0.79 -18.39
N ASP A 60 -37.90 1.52 -19.38
CA ASP A 60 -38.93 2.56 -19.21
C ASP A 60 -38.52 3.70 -18.25
N ARG A 61 -37.20 3.95 -18.22
CA ARG A 61 -36.59 5.08 -17.50
C ARG A 61 -35.98 6.07 -18.47
N PHE A 62 -35.93 7.32 -18.03
CA PHE A 62 -34.99 8.30 -18.58
C PHE A 62 -33.88 8.52 -17.57
N VAL A 63 -32.68 8.85 -18.03
CA VAL A 63 -31.56 9.20 -17.15
C VAL A 63 -31.15 10.64 -17.42
N ASN A 64 -31.25 11.47 -16.40
CA ASN A 64 -30.70 12.82 -16.44
C ASN A 64 -29.32 12.84 -15.77
N VAL A 65 -28.32 13.32 -16.49
CA VAL A 65 -26.94 13.49 -16.04
C VAL A 65 -26.66 14.98 -15.88
N LYS A 66 -26.43 15.40 -14.64
CA LYS A 66 -26.05 16.76 -14.30
C LYS A 66 -24.67 16.78 -13.67
N VAL A 67 -23.72 17.46 -14.31
CA VAL A 67 -22.36 17.66 -13.78
C VAL A 67 -22.23 19.09 -13.29
N THR A 68 -21.91 19.24 -12.01
CA THR A 68 -21.73 20.55 -11.38
C THR A 68 -20.32 20.63 -10.81
N LYS A 69 -19.59 21.71 -11.13
CA LYS A 69 -18.30 22.00 -10.50
C LYS A 69 -18.53 22.49 -9.07
N ASP A 70 -17.57 22.29 -8.17
CA ASP A 70 -17.62 22.77 -6.77
C ASP A 70 -17.89 24.27 -6.61
N THR A 71 -17.57 25.08 -7.64
CA THR A 71 -17.96 26.50 -7.75
C THR A 71 -19.46 26.74 -7.93
N GLY A 72 -20.27 25.69 -8.07
CA GLY A 72 -21.70 25.74 -8.37
C GLY A 72 -22.03 25.84 -9.86
N THR A 73 -21.03 25.90 -10.73
CA THR A 73 -21.22 26.00 -12.19
C THR A 73 -21.71 24.67 -12.76
N VAL A 74 -22.84 24.68 -13.47
CA VAL A 74 -23.34 23.51 -14.19
C VAL A 74 -22.59 23.37 -15.51
N ILE A 75 -21.84 22.29 -15.65
CA ILE A 75 -21.00 21.97 -16.82
C ILE A 75 -21.81 21.18 -17.85
N LEU A 76 -22.70 20.31 -17.38
CA LEU A 76 -23.58 19.50 -18.22
C LEU A 76 -24.92 19.33 -17.49
N ASN A 77 -26.01 19.36 -18.23
CA ASN A 77 -27.31 18.89 -17.78
C ASN A 77 -28.07 18.33 -19.00
N THR A 78 -28.09 17.02 -19.15
CA THR A 78 -28.70 16.35 -20.31
C THR A 78 -29.56 15.19 -19.85
N THR A 79 -30.64 14.92 -20.58
CA THR A 79 -31.53 13.78 -20.34
C THR A 79 -31.47 12.85 -21.54
N THR A 80 -31.25 11.56 -21.30
CA THR A 80 -31.25 10.54 -22.34
C THR A 80 -32.64 10.38 -22.96
N THR A 81 -32.74 9.67 -24.08
CA THR A 81 -34.03 9.10 -24.50
C THR A 81 -34.48 8.02 -23.51
N ARG A 82 -35.75 7.58 -23.62
CA ARG A 82 -36.26 6.43 -22.85
C ARG A 82 -35.36 5.21 -23.10
N THR A 83 -34.98 4.51 -22.03
CA THR A 83 -34.29 3.23 -22.09
C THR A 83 -35.29 2.16 -22.51
N GLY A 84 -35.09 1.64 -23.71
CA GLY A 84 -35.82 0.52 -24.24
C GLY A 84 -35.02 -0.76 -24.22
N VAL A 85 -35.67 -1.82 -24.66
CA VAL A 85 -35.14 -3.15 -24.97
C VAL A 85 -33.93 -3.17 -25.92
N SER A 86 -33.83 -2.22 -26.86
CA SER A 86 -32.68 -2.07 -27.75
C SER A 86 -31.45 -1.46 -27.07
N ASP A 87 -31.62 -0.95 -25.84
CA ASP A 87 -30.56 -0.33 -25.06
C ASP A 87 -29.91 -1.32 -24.06
N ARG A 88 -29.85 -2.61 -24.43
CA ARG A 88 -29.05 -3.61 -23.74
C ARG A 88 -27.58 -3.36 -24.06
N LEU A 89 -26.81 -2.97 -23.06
CA LEU A 89 -25.39 -2.64 -23.15
C LEU A 89 -24.55 -3.76 -22.53
N THR A 90 -23.36 -3.96 -23.08
CA THR A 90 -22.31 -4.80 -22.50
C THR A 90 -21.19 -3.88 -21.99
N ALA A 91 -20.81 -4.02 -20.72
CA ALA A 91 -19.68 -3.31 -20.12
C ALA A 91 -18.34 -3.99 -20.43
N ALA A 92 -17.22 -3.36 -20.05
CA ALA A 92 -15.88 -3.88 -20.36
C ALA A 92 -15.56 -5.22 -19.66
N ASP A 93 -16.22 -5.51 -18.55
CA ASP A 93 -16.13 -6.78 -17.82
C ASP A 93 -17.02 -7.90 -18.40
N GLY A 94 -17.80 -7.61 -19.45
CA GLY A 94 -18.73 -8.53 -20.11
C GLY A 94 -20.13 -8.58 -19.49
N SER A 95 -20.39 -7.82 -18.42
CA SER A 95 -21.73 -7.74 -17.81
C SER A 95 -22.72 -7.04 -18.73
N GLU A 96 -23.97 -7.54 -18.75
CA GLU A 96 -25.04 -6.99 -19.58
C GLU A 96 -26.15 -6.35 -18.74
N PHE A 97 -26.68 -5.22 -19.19
CA PHE A 97 -27.77 -4.51 -18.52
C PHE A 97 -28.49 -3.54 -19.47
N TYR A 98 -29.64 -3.04 -19.07
CA TYR A 98 -30.39 -2.01 -19.80
C TYR A 98 -30.01 -0.62 -19.30
N GLY A 99 -29.59 0.26 -20.22
CA GLY A 99 -29.04 1.55 -19.84
C GLY A 99 -28.63 2.45 -21.00
N LYS A 100 -27.83 3.48 -20.75
CA LYS A 100 -27.44 4.48 -21.76
C LYS A 100 -25.97 4.87 -21.61
N LYS A 101 -25.34 5.31 -22.70
CA LYS A 101 -24.03 5.97 -22.64
C LYS A 101 -24.19 7.48 -22.73
N VAL A 102 -23.43 8.21 -21.92
CA VAL A 102 -23.38 9.68 -21.93
C VAL A 102 -21.93 10.12 -21.88
N THR A 103 -21.47 10.82 -22.92
CA THR A 103 -20.13 11.43 -22.94
C THR A 103 -20.18 12.81 -22.29
N LEU A 104 -19.35 12.99 -21.27
CA LEU A 104 -19.16 14.27 -20.58
C LEU A 104 -18.25 15.17 -21.42
N PRO A 105 -18.40 16.51 -21.33
CA PRO A 105 -17.39 17.42 -21.85
C PRO A 105 -16.05 17.21 -21.12
N ALA A 106 -14.96 17.71 -21.69
CA ALA A 106 -13.65 17.66 -21.05
C ALA A 106 -13.72 18.35 -19.67
N LEU A 107 -13.47 17.58 -18.61
CA LEU A 107 -13.44 18.07 -17.25
C LEU A 107 -12.02 18.54 -16.96
N GLY A 108 -11.84 19.85 -16.70
CA GLY A 108 -10.57 20.36 -16.20
C GLY A 108 -10.34 19.97 -14.74
N GLU A 109 -9.18 20.35 -14.18
CA GLU A 109 -8.84 20.05 -12.79
C GLU A 109 -9.86 20.62 -11.77
N GLY A 110 -10.13 19.85 -10.72
CA GLY A 110 -10.96 20.26 -9.59
C GLY A 110 -11.98 19.22 -9.14
N LYS A 111 -12.90 19.66 -8.27
CA LYS A 111 -13.96 18.82 -7.70
C LYS A 111 -15.26 18.98 -8.46
N PHE A 112 -15.94 17.88 -8.71
CA PHE A 112 -17.20 17.83 -9.44
C PHE A 112 -18.20 16.94 -8.72
N VAL A 113 -19.48 17.29 -8.82
CA VAL A 113 -20.60 16.44 -8.44
C VAL A 113 -21.26 15.98 -9.74
N VAL A 114 -21.12 14.70 -10.05
CA VAL A 114 -21.89 14.04 -11.11
C VAL A 114 -23.17 13.51 -10.48
N GLN A 115 -24.27 14.18 -10.76
CA GLN A 115 -25.59 13.79 -10.31
C GLN A 115 -26.30 12.99 -11.41
N ILE A 116 -26.79 11.80 -11.06
CA ILE A 116 -27.58 10.94 -11.93
C ILE A 116 -29.00 10.88 -11.35
N ASN A 117 -29.97 11.34 -12.13
CA ASN A 117 -31.39 11.23 -11.79
C ASN A 117 -32.04 10.19 -12.70
N VAL A 118 -32.55 9.13 -12.12
CA VAL A 118 -33.40 8.16 -12.81
C VAL A 118 -34.83 8.70 -12.77
N LEU A 119 -35.46 8.83 -13.94
CA LEU A 119 -36.78 9.43 -14.09
C LEU A 119 -37.80 8.40 -14.58
N ASP A 120 -39.05 8.55 -14.13
CA ASP A 120 -40.19 7.77 -14.61
C ASP A 120 -40.68 8.22 -16.02
N LEU A 121 -41.75 7.59 -16.51
CA LEU A 121 -42.37 7.91 -17.80
C LEU A 121 -42.95 9.33 -17.86
N ASN A 122 -43.23 9.96 -16.73
CA ASN A 122 -43.66 11.36 -16.61
C ASN A 122 -42.48 12.32 -16.40
N GLN A 123 -41.25 11.83 -16.56
CA GLN A 123 -40.00 12.55 -16.31
C GLN A 123 -39.85 13.09 -14.87
N LYS A 124 -40.51 12.46 -13.89
CA LYS A 124 -40.32 12.76 -12.48
C LYS A 124 -39.18 11.92 -11.91
N PRO A 125 -38.28 12.48 -11.09
CA PRO A 125 -37.22 11.72 -10.44
C PRO A 125 -37.79 10.64 -9.51
N VAL A 126 -37.39 9.39 -9.73
CA VAL A 126 -37.65 8.26 -8.82
C VAL A 126 -36.45 7.97 -7.93
N ALA A 127 -35.24 8.28 -8.40
CA ALA A 127 -34.02 8.16 -7.62
C ALA A 127 -32.96 9.18 -8.07
N THR A 128 -32.16 9.65 -7.13
CA THR A 128 -31.05 10.59 -7.35
C THR A 128 -29.78 10.06 -6.70
N TYR A 129 -28.69 10.04 -7.46
CA TYR A 129 -27.37 9.58 -7.03
C TYR A 129 -26.37 10.69 -7.26
N ASN A 130 -25.46 10.89 -6.30
CA ASN A 130 -24.40 11.89 -6.40
C ASN A 130 -23.05 11.20 -6.29
N TYR A 131 -22.18 11.45 -7.27
CA TYR A 131 -20.80 11.01 -7.29
C TYR A 131 -19.88 12.22 -7.15
N ASN A 132 -19.11 12.26 -6.07
CA ASN A 132 -18.17 13.33 -5.81
C ASN A 132 -16.84 12.96 -6.45
N TRP A 133 -16.58 13.50 -7.64
CA TRP A 133 -15.35 13.26 -8.38
C TRP A 133 -14.29 14.30 -8.05
N LEU A 134 -13.05 13.84 -8.00
CA LEU A 134 -11.85 14.67 -7.98
C LEU A 134 -11.08 14.39 -9.28
N ILE A 135 -11.03 15.41 -10.14
CA ILE A 135 -10.26 15.37 -11.37
C ILE A 135 -8.90 16.00 -11.09
N ASP A 136 -7.86 15.18 -11.19
CA ASP A 136 -6.48 15.57 -11.00
C ASP A 136 -5.64 15.13 -12.20
N VAL A 137 -5.15 16.11 -12.95
CA VAL A 137 -4.35 15.89 -14.17
C VAL A 137 -2.95 16.49 -14.03
N THR A 138 -2.59 16.99 -12.85
CA THR A 138 -1.31 17.65 -12.61
C THR A 138 -0.32 16.62 -12.08
N PRO A 139 0.84 16.42 -12.74
CA PRO A 139 1.86 15.53 -12.22
C PRO A 139 2.47 16.01 -10.89
N PRO A 140 2.96 15.09 -10.04
CA PRO A 140 3.55 15.46 -8.76
C PRO A 140 4.76 16.40 -8.92
N ALA A 141 4.93 17.31 -7.98
CA ALA A 141 6.14 18.11 -7.84
C ALA A 141 7.28 17.26 -7.26
N ALA A 142 8.51 17.50 -7.71
CA ALA A 142 9.73 16.86 -7.17
C ALA A 142 11.00 17.54 -7.69
N ASN A 143 12.03 17.62 -6.85
CA ASN A 143 13.36 18.10 -7.23
C ASN A 143 14.20 17.00 -7.89
N ALA A 144 15.34 17.38 -8.47
CA ALA A 144 16.33 16.40 -8.94
C ALA A 144 16.86 15.55 -7.78
N LEU A 145 17.36 14.36 -8.11
CA LEU A 145 17.99 13.49 -7.13
C LEU A 145 19.19 14.18 -6.46
N THR A 146 19.32 13.96 -5.16
CA THR A 146 20.50 14.19 -4.34
C THR A 146 20.89 12.90 -3.62
N ALA A 147 22.07 12.86 -3.01
CA ALA A 147 22.45 11.79 -2.09
C ALA A 147 23.23 12.36 -0.91
N ASN A 148 23.13 11.71 0.25
CA ASN A 148 24.00 11.95 1.38
C ASN A 148 25.11 10.89 1.41
N THR A 149 26.28 11.25 1.93
CA THR A 149 27.43 10.34 2.06
C THR A 149 28.21 10.68 3.33
N GLY A 150 28.86 9.68 3.92
CA GLY A 150 29.76 9.83 5.06
C GLY A 150 31.22 9.89 4.62
N SER A 151 31.65 8.92 3.81
CA SER A 151 33.04 8.76 3.37
C SER A 151 33.25 8.87 1.85
N GLY A 152 32.16 8.97 1.07
CA GLY A 152 32.17 9.17 -0.38
C GLY A 152 32.06 10.64 -0.79
N SER A 153 31.61 10.89 -2.03
CA SER A 153 31.43 12.25 -2.58
C SER A 153 30.27 12.34 -3.55
N THR A 154 29.47 13.40 -3.44
CA THR A 154 28.39 13.75 -4.38
C THR A 154 28.70 14.99 -5.20
N ALA A 155 29.99 15.34 -5.32
CA ALA A 155 30.44 16.46 -6.15
C ALA A 155 30.59 16.06 -7.62
N GLY A 156 30.14 16.93 -8.53
CA GLY A 156 30.25 16.73 -9.98
C GLY A 156 29.18 15.82 -10.59
N ASP A 157 29.36 15.45 -11.85
CA ASP A 157 28.36 14.72 -12.65
C ASP A 157 28.26 13.23 -12.32
N VAL A 158 29.29 12.65 -11.68
CA VAL A 158 29.34 11.25 -11.26
C VAL A 158 29.61 11.18 -9.76
N TRP A 159 28.61 10.75 -8.99
CA TRP A 159 28.78 10.57 -7.56
C TRP A 159 29.61 9.33 -7.25
N LYS A 160 30.43 9.37 -6.19
CA LYS A 160 31.23 8.25 -5.72
C LYS A 160 30.72 7.81 -4.36
N LEU A 161 30.02 6.69 -4.35
CA LEU A 161 29.33 6.16 -3.18
C LEU A 161 30.02 4.88 -2.71
N GLY A 162 29.74 4.45 -1.49
CA GLY A 162 30.24 3.17 -0.99
C GLY A 162 29.43 2.62 0.16
N LEU A 163 29.89 1.49 0.71
CA LEU A 163 29.24 0.77 1.78
C LEU A 163 29.48 1.46 3.15
N GLU A 164 28.70 2.49 3.43
CA GLU A 164 28.88 3.33 4.62
C GLU A 164 28.67 2.57 5.95
N ALA A 165 29.43 2.94 6.97
CA ALA A 165 29.59 2.11 8.17
C ALA A 165 28.44 2.18 9.18
N THR A 166 27.97 3.39 9.47
CA THR A 166 26.91 3.67 10.44
C THR A 166 25.91 4.67 9.87
N GLY A 167 24.64 4.48 10.18
CA GLY A 167 23.55 5.32 9.69
C GLY A 167 22.92 4.79 8.41
N GLN A 168 22.10 5.64 7.78
CA GLN A 168 21.37 5.36 6.56
C GLN A 168 21.72 6.40 5.50
N TYR A 169 22.02 5.94 4.29
CA TYR A 169 22.43 6.78 3.17
C TYR A 169 21.60 6.45 1.95
N ASP A 170 21.01 7.51 1.39
CA ASP A 170 19.90 7.41 0.46
C ASP A 170 20.15 8.26 -0.78
N PHE A 171 19.69 7.75 -1.92
CA PHE A 171 19.22 8.62 -3.00
C PHE A 171 17.96 9.33 -2.51
N THR A 172 17.86 10.63 -2.71
CA THR A 172 16.79 11.46 -2.17
C THR A 172 16.26 12.41 -3.23
N SER A 173 14.93 12.52 -3.35
CA SER A 173 14.26 13.63 -4.02
C SER A 173 13.46 14.40 -2.98
N SER A 174 13.71 15.71 -2.84
CA SER A 174 12.97 16.60 -1.94
C SER A 174 11.88 17.38 -2.67
N GLY A 175 11.01 18.06 -1.92
CA GLY A 175 9.90 18.82 -2.49
C GLY A 175 8.92 17.93 -3.24
N VAL A 176 8.81 16.67 -2.80
CA VAL A 176 7.87 15.71 -3.38
C VAL A 176 6.51 16.01 -2.79
N SER A 177 5.63 16.57 -3.61
CA SER A 177 4.30 16.95 -3.18
C SER A 177 3.32 16.88 -4.33
N ASP A 178 2.09 16.58 -3.97
CA ASP A 178 0.94 16.67 -4.85
C ASP A 178 -0.27 17.08 -3.99
N ALA A 179 -1.21 17.83 -4.57
CA ALA A 179 -2.38 18.32 -3.85
C ALA A 179 -3.28 17.17 -3.35
N ASN A 180 -3.28 16.05 -4.05
CA ASN A 180 -4.12 14.87 -3.79
C ASN A 180 -3.29 13.65 -3.35
N GLY A 181 -2.02 13.87 -3.02
CA GLY A 181 -1.12 12.91 -2.39
C GLY A 181 -0.37 12.01 -3.38
N ILE A 182 0.62 11.29 -2.84
CA ILE A 182 1.57 10.51 -3.63
C ILE A 182 1.28 9.01 -3.46
N ASP A 183 1.21 8.27 -4.56
CA ASP A 183 1.06 6.80 -4.56
C ASP A 183 2.41 6.13 -4.31
N LYS A 184 3.37 6.32 -5.23
CA LYS A 184 4.67 5.63 -5.16
C LYS A 184 5.76 6.33 -5.97
N GLY A 185 7.01 5.99 -5.65
CA GLY A 185 8.18 6.29 -6.47
C GLY A 185 8.90 5.01 -6.88
N LEU A 186 9.45 4.97 -8.09
CA LEU A 186 10.29 3.88 -8.59
C LEU A 186 11.66 4.43 -8.99
N ILE A 187 12.72 3.78 -8.53
CA ILE A 187 14.09 4.01 -8.99
C ILE A 187 14.51 2.87 -9.92
N TYR A 188 15.08 3.24 -11.06
CA TYR A 188 15.64 2.36 -12.06
C TYR A 188 17.15 2.58 -12.08
N ILE A 189 17.93 1.50 -11.98
CA ILE A 189 19.39 1.57 -12.08
C ILE A 189 19.80 0.87 -13.36
N TYR A 190 20.56 1.60 -14.19
CA TYR A 190 21.11 1.12 -15.44
C TYR A 190 22.63 0.95 -15.32
N ARG A 191 23.15 -0.09 -15.96
CA ARG A 191 24.59 -0.29 -16.16
C ARG A 191 25.16 0.70 -17.16
N GLN A 192 26.48 0.76 -17.24
CA GLN A 192 27.18 1.65 -18.16
C GLN A 192 26.85 1.37 -19.64
N ASP A 193 26.52 0.13 -19.98
CA ASP A 193 26.09 -0.28 -21.33
C ASP A 193 24.63 0.08 -21.68
N GLY A 194 23.90 0.69 -20.74
CA GLY A 194 22.50 1.08 -20.88
C GLY A 194 21.49 -0.03 -20.55
N SER A 195 21.94 -1.23 -20.19
CA SER A 195 21.05 -2.31 -19.73
C SER A 195 20.44 -1.99 -18.36
N LEU A 196 19.17 -2.35 -18.16
CA LEU A 196 18.49 -2.19 -16.88
C LEU A 196 19.03 -3.25 -15.90
N TYR A 197 19.62 -2.80 -14.79
CA TYR A 197 20.08 -3.67 -13.71
C TYR A 197 18.95 -3.99 -12.73
N SER A 198 18.20 -2.97 -12.29
CA SER A 198 17.15 -3.14 -11.28
C SER A 198 16.07 -2.08 -11.35
N THR A 199 14.89 -2.41 -10.83
CA THR A 199 13.81 -1.46 -10.53
C THR A 199 13.38 -1.71 -9.09
N THR A 200 13.31 -0.66 -8.27
CA THR A 200 12.94 -0.79 -6.85
C THR A 200 12.00 0.33 -6.44
N GLN A 201 11.04 0.02 -5.57
CA GLN A 201 10.15 1.03 -5.00
C GLN A 201 10.89 1.89 -3.97
N MET A 202 10.76 3.20 -4.12
CA MET A 202 11.25 4.20 -3.18
C MET A 202 10.29 4.34 -2.01
N GLN A 203 10.80 4.79 -0.88
CA GLN A 203 10.03 5.10 0.32
C GLN A 203 9.62 6.59 0.29
N TYR A 204 8.39 6.88 0.73
CA TYR A 204 7.87 8.25 0.81
C TYR A 204 7.75 8.72 2.27
N ASP A 205 8.49 9.78 2.60
CA ASP A 205 8.32 10.55 3.83
C ASP A 205 7.31 11.66 3.58
N VAL A 206 6.06 11.43 3.99
CA VAL A 206 4.95 12.39 3.83
C VAL A 206 5.22 13.69 4.58
N SER A 207 5.79 13.62 5.79
CA SER A 207 6.04 14.80 6.64
C SER A 207 7.18 15.64 6.07
N GLY A 208 8.26 14.98 5.63
CA GLY A 208 9.41 15.62 5.01
C GLY A 208 9.24 15.98 3.53
N GLN A 209 8.11 15.62 2.90
CA GLN A 209 7.89 15.75 1.45
C GLN A 209 9.08 15.23 0.63
N LYS A 210 9.50 13.99 0.96
CA LYS A 210 10.74 13.40 0.45
C LYS A 210 10.51 11.97 -0.02
N MET A 211 10.96 11.66 -1.24
CA MET A 211 11.13 10.28 -1.71
C MET A 211 12.59 9.86 -1.52
N TYR A 212 12.83 8.64 -1.07
CA TYR A 212 14.19 8.15 -0.91
C TYR A 212 14.35 6.65 -1.17
N HIS A 213 15.57 6.27 -1.55
CA HIS A 213 15.98 4.88 -1.72
C HIS A 213 17.34 4.68 -1.06
N THR A 214 17.38 3.82 -0.05
CA THR A 214 18.59 3.53 0.72
C THR A 214 19.55 2.71 -0.10
N TYR A 215 20.72 3.29 -0.39
CA TYR A 215 21.80 2.57 -1.07
C TYR A 215 22.75 1.89 -0.06
N SER A 216 22.84 2.40 1.17
CA SER A 216 23.61 1.78 2.25
C SER A 216 22.99 2.06 3.63
N LYS A 217 22.97 1.05 4.49
CA LYS A 217 22.58 1.19 5.90
C LYS A 217 23.41 0.28 6.80
N ASN A 218 24.13 0.85 7.76
CA ASN A 218 24.94 0.12 8.73
C ASN A 218 25.83 -0.98 8.11
N SER A 219 26.64 -0.63 7.10
CA SER A 219 27.47 -1.56 6.33
C SER A 219 26.71 -2.63 5.54
N VAL A 220 25.41 -2.43 5.29
CA VAL A 220 24.60 -3.32 4.45
C VAL A 220 24.22 -2.59 3.16
N LYS A 221 24.44 -3.27 2.04
CA LYS A 221 24.10 -2.77 0.70
C LYS A 221 22.57 -2.70 0.54
N GLY A 222 22.08 -1.61 -0.04
CA GLY A 222 20.69 -1.44 -0.40
C GLY A 222 20.21 -2.43 -1.47
N THR A 223 18.93 -2.78 -1.43
CA THR A 223 18.29 -3.61 -2.46
C THR A 223 18.37 -2.92 -3.81
N GLY A 224 18.73 -3.66 -4.86
CA GLY A 224 18.79 -3.12 -6.23
C GLY A 224 20.08 -2.33 -6.55
N ILE A 225 20.98 -2.14 -5.59
CA ILE A 225 22.31 -1.55 -5.82
C ILE A 225 23.30 -2.62 -6.36
N PRO A 226 24.06 -2.33 -7.43
CA PRO A 226 25.04 -3.27 -8.00
C PRO A 226 26.24 -3.50 -7.09
N ASP A 227 26.89 -4.66 -7.23
CA ASP A 227 28.23 -4.88 -6.69
C ASP A 227 29.27 -4.28 -7.65
N SER A 228 30.20 -3.47 -7.14
CA SER A 228 31.26 -2.82 -7.93
C SER A 228 32.42 -2.41 -7.04
N ASN A 229 33.58 -2.17 -7.65
CA ASN A 229 34.81 -1.72 -7.01
C ASN A 229 35.13 -0.25 -7.35
N LEU A 230 34.10 0.59 -7.43
CA LEU A 230 34.19 1.97 -7.90
C LEU A 230 34.66 2.12 -9.37
N ASP A 231 34.38 1.12 -10.21
CA ASP A 231 34.96 0.95 -11.54
C ASP A 231 33.94 1.03 -12.71
N GLU A 232 32.64 1.12 -12.42
CA GLU A 232 31.57 1.24 -13.42
C GLU A 232 30.70 2.48 -13.16
N ASP A 233 30.35 3.21 -14.24
CA ASP A 233 29.40 4.32 -14.20
C ASP A 233 27.95 3.80 -14.33
N PHE A 234 27.20 3.76 -13.23
CA PHE A 234 25.77 3.46 -13.22
C PHE A 234 24.93 4.72 -13.43
N THR A 235 23.69 4.56 -13.90
CA THR A 235 22.72 5.66 -14.04
C THR A 235 21.45 5.37 -13.25
N ALA A 236 21.10 6.26 -12.33
CA ALA A 236 19.83 6.26 -11.60
C ALA A 236 18.78 7.12 -12.34
N LYS A 237 17.59 6.56 -12.57
CA LYS A 237 16.41 7.24 -13.10
C LYS A 237 15.25 7.05 -12.13
N VAL A 238 14.47 8.09 -11.86
CA VAL A 238 13.33 8.00 -10.94
C VAL A 238 12.04 8.47 -11.61
N VAL A 239 10.95 7.74 -11.34
CA VAL A 239 9.58 8.09 -11.75
C VAL A 239 8.68 8.09 -10.50
N ILE A 240 7.94 9.18 -10.28
CA ILE A 240 7.02 9.36 -9.15
C ILE A 240 5.60 9.43 -9.68
N PHE A 241 4.67 8.75 -9.00
CA PHE A 241 3.25 8.68 -9.31
C PHE A 241 2.42 9.26 -8.17
N ASP A 242 1.43 10.08 -8.48
CA ASP A 242 0.43 10.51 -7.52
C ASP A 242 -0.73 9.50 -7.38
N ASN A 243 -1.65 9.76 -6.45
CA ASN A 243 -2.79 8.88 -6.21
C ASN A 243 -3.82 8.86 -7.37
N ALA A 244 -3.82 9.88 -8.23
CA ALA A 244 -4.72 9.95 -9.39
C ALA A 244 -4.17 9.13 -10.57
N GLY A 245 -2.86 8.88 -10.55
CA GLY A 245 -2.10 8.12 -11.54
C GLY A 245 -1.23 8.98 -12.45
N ASN A 246 -1.13 10.29 -12.26
CA ASN A 246 -0.20 11.10 -13.03
C ASN A 246 1.24 10.78 -12.64
N SER A 247 2.18 10.95 -13.59
CA SER A 247 3.58 10.60 -13.36
C SER A 247 4.56 11.70 -13.73
N ARG A 248 5.66 11.77 -12.97
CA ARG A 248 6.80 12.64 -13.25
C ARG A 248 8.10 11.84 -13.29
N THR A 249 8.85 11.97 -14.38
CA THR A 249 10.21 11.44 -14.50
C THR A 249 11.23 12.51 -14.12
N LEU A 250 12.14 12.20 -13.20
CA LEU A 250 13.21 13.10 -12.79
C LEU A 250 14.41 13.04 -13.76
N PRO A 251 15.27 14.07 -13.79
CA PRO A 251 16.58 13.99 -14.47
C PRO A 251 17.40 12.79 -13.96
N THR A 252 18.12 12.13 -14.85
CA THR A 252 18.99 10.99 -14.51
C THR A 252 20.26 11.45 -13.80
N GLN A 253 20.78 10.65 -12.88
CA GLN A 253 22.02 10.92 -12.16
C GLN A 253 23.00 9.75 -12.27
N LYS A 254 24.27 10.03 -12.60
CA LYS A 254 25.32 9.01 -12.63
C LYS A 254 25.97 8.80 -11.26
N PHE A 255 26.36 7.57 -10.98
CA PHE A 255 27.13 7.23 -9.78
C PHE A 255 28.03 6.02 -10.00
N ARG A 256 29.09 5.92 -9.19
CA ARG A 256 29.87 4.71 -8.94
C ARG A 256 29.63 4.26 -7.52
N TYR A 257 29.76 2.97 -7.29
CA TYR A 257 29.56 2.37 -5.97
C TYR A 257 30.70 1.41 -5.66
N ASP A 258 31.13 1.38 -4.39
CA ASP A 258 32.10 0.40 -3.91
C ASP A 258 31.56 -0.39 -2.72
N ASN A 259 31.59 -1.72 -2.84
CA ASN A 259 31.37 -2.64 -1.74
C ASN A 259 32.25 -3.90 -1.81
N THR A 260 33.25 -3.91 -2.69
CA THR A 260 34.09 -5.09 -2.91
C THR A 260 35.45 -4.89 -2.26
N LEU A 261 35.79 -5.71 -1.26
CA LEU A 261 37.06 -5.58 -0.54
C LEU A 261 38.32 -5.94 -1.35
N GLY A 262 38.14 -6.65 -2.47
CA GLY A 262 39.22 -7.22 -3.26
C GLY A 262 40.10 -8.20 -2.46
N GLU A 263 41.29 -8.51 -2.98
CA GLU A 263 42.21 -9.48 -2.37
C GLU A 263 43.33 -8.81 -1.56
N MET A 264 43.76 -9.49 -0.50
CA MET A 264 44.95 -9.16 0.30
C MET A 264 45.40 -10.40 1.08
N THR A 265 46.70 -10.53 1.34
CA THR A 265 47.23 -11.67 2.11
C THR A 265 48.22 -11.20 3.17
N LEU A 266 48.10 -11.71 4.40
CA LEU A 266 49.17 -11.61 5.39
C LEU A 266 50.35 -12.47 4.89
N TRP A 267 51.44 -11.81 4.50
CA TRP A 267 52.51 -12.40 3.71
C TRP A 267 53.74 -12.76 4.54
N ALA A 268 54.16 -11.85 5.41
CA ALA A 268 55.36 -12.02 6.21
C ALA A 268 55.21 -11.40 7.61
N VAL A 269 56.09 -11.82 8.51
CA VAL A 269 56.23 -11.26 9.86
C VAL A 269 57.68 -10.92 10.07
N HIS A 270 57.98 -9.77 10.67
CA HIS A 270 59.36 -9.46 11.02
C HIS A 270 59.87 -10.38 12.13
N ASP A 271 61.07 -10.93 11.97
CA ASP A 271 61.76 -11.70 13.01
C ASP A 271 63.24 -11.25 13.11
N PRO A 272 63.65 -10.63 14.24
CA PRO A 272 65.01 -10.15 14.42
C PRO A 272 66.05 -11.29 14.45
N ASN A 273 65.63 -12.54 14.66
CA ASN A 273 66.53 -13.68 14.81
C ASN A 273 66.86 -14.39 13.49
N THR A 274 66.39 -13.87 12.35
CA THR A 274 66.67 -14.44 11.02
C THR A 274 67.00 -13.34 10.01
N SER A 275 67.88 -13.63 9.06
CA SER A 275 68.12 -12.75 7.91
C SER A 275 67.24 -13.09 6.69
N SER A 276 66.49 -14.19 6.74
CA SER A 276 65.63 -14.64 5.64
C SER A 276 64.49 -13.67 5.36
N SER A 277 64.10 -13.54 4.08
CA SER A 277 62.99 -12.69 3.68
C SER A 277 62.27 -13.22 2.44
N VAL A 278 60.93 -13.16 2.47
CA VAL A 278 60.06 -13.34 1.30
C VAL A 278 59.50 -12.01 0.78
N VAL A 279 59.92 -10.89 1.36
CA VAL A 279 59.57 -9.54 0.91
C VAL A 279 60.73 -9.01 0.05
N PRO A 280 60.46 -8.54 -1.18
CA PRO A 280 61.52 -8.08 -2.08
C PRO A 280 62.36 -6.94 -1.48
N GLY A 281 63.69 -7.04 -1.59
CA GLY A 281 64.61 -5.94 -1.26
C GLY A 281 64.82 -5.64 0.23
N VAL A 282 64.22 -6.41 1.14
CA VAL A 282 64.38 -6.25 2.60
C VAL A 282 64.77 -7.58 3.26
N SER A 283 65.45 -7.53 4.41
CA SER A 283 65.83 -8.71 5.22
C SER A 283 64.94 -8.84 6.46
N ASN A 284 64.98 -10.01 7.13
CA ASN A 284 64.29 -10.27 8.41
C ASN A 284 62.76 -10.47 8.32
N TYR A 285 62.20 -10.79 7.16
CA TYR A 285 60.76 -11.01 6.96
C TYR A 285 60.45 -12.43 6.43
N PRO A 286 60.62 -13.49 7.25
CA PRO A 286 60.19 -14.83 6.86
C PRO A 286 58.69 -14.88 6.52
N ALA A 287 58.31 -15.85 5.68
CA ALA A 287 56.91 -16.06 5.32
C ALA A 287 56.06 -16.34 6.57
N TYR A 288 54.88 -15.71 6.63
CA TYR A 288 53.90 -15.96 7.68
C TYR A 288 53.44 -17.43 7.66
N LYS A 289 53.45 -18.07 8.82
CA LYS A 289 52.89 -19.41 9.04
C LYS A 289 52.06 -19.40 10.31
N ALA A 290 50.84 -19.91 10.23
CA ALA A 290 49.98 -20.05 11.41
C ALA A 290 50.69 -20.86 12.51
N GLY A 291 50.69 -20.34 13.73
CA GLY A 291 51.34 -20.94 14.90
C GLY A 291 52.85 -20.66 15.02
N MET A 292 53.46 -19.86 14.14
CA MET A 292 54.87 -19.51 14.28
C MET A 292 55.14 -18.63 15.51
N VAL A 293 56.34 -18.78 16.08
CA VAL A 293 56.78 -17.99 17.23
C VAL A 293 57.26 -16.61 16.76
N VAL A 294 56.82 -15.55 17.45
CA VAL A 294 57.32 -14.18 17.26
C VAL A 294 58.16 -13.74 18.45
N ASN A 295 59.34 -13.20 18.18
CA ASN A 295 60.35 -12.89 19.18
C ASN A 295 60.35 -11.43 19.65
N GLU A 296 59.44 -10.61 19.12
CA GLU A 296 59.30 -9.20 19.46
C GLU A 296 57.84 -8.83 19.71
N ASN A 297 57.63 -7.79 20.51
CA ASN A 297 56.35 -7.12 20.70
C ASN A 297 56.63 -5.63 20.96
N PRO A 298 56.09 -4.68 20.18
CA PRO A 298 55.10 -4.80 19.09
C PRO A 298 55.52 -5.73 17.95
N ILE A 299 54.56 -6.47 17.40
CA ILE A 299 54.77 -7.30 16.21
C ILE A 299 54.69 -6.44 14.94
N ARG A 300 55.41 -6.84 13.89
CA ARG A 300 55.35 -6.22 12.57
C ARG A 300 54.86 -7.22 11.55
N LEU A 301 53.68 -6.96 11.01
CA LEU A 301 52.99 -7.79 10.02
C LEU A 301 53.09 -7.13 8.64
N VAL A 302 53.42 -7.89 7.60
CA VAL A 302 53.48 -7.39 6.23
C VAL A 302 52.36 -8.01 5.42
N TYR A 303 51.52 -7.17 4.85
CA TYR A 303 50.44 -7.55 3.95
C TYR A 303 50.88 -7.37 2.50
N ARG A 304 50.70 -8.40 1.68
CA ARG A 304 50.86 -8.35 0.23
C ARG A 304 49.52 -8.03 -0.40
N ILE A 305 49.45 -6.98 -1.20
CA ILE A 305 48.21 -6.47 -1.80
C ILE A 305 48.41 -6.17 -3.30
N PRO A 306 47.51 -6.61 -4.20
CA PRO A 306 47.57 -6.22 -5.61
C PRO A 306 47.50 -4.70 -5.75
N LYS A 307 48.28 -4.12 -6.67
CA LYS A 307 48.21 -2.66 -6.92
C LYS A 307 46.80 -2.21 -7.35
N SER A 308 46.06 -3.05 -8.07
CA SER A 308 44.66 -2.79 -8.41
C SER A 308 43.71 -2.68 -7.21
N ASN A 309 44.11 -3.22 -6.04
CA ASN A 309 43.33 -3.20 -4.81
C ASN A 309 43.98 -2.37 -3.70
N TYR A 310 44.98 -1.53 -3.98
CA TYR A 310 45.61 -0.68 -2.98
C TYR A 310 45.36 0.81 -3.27
N ARG A 311 44.86 1.57 -2.27
CA ARG A 311 44.42 2.97 -2.43
C ARG A 311 45.47 3.88 -3.09
N ALA A 312 46.76 3.61 -2.85
CA ALA A 312 47.84 4.39 -3.43
C ALA A 312 47.92 4.28 -4.98
N TYR A 313 47.38 3.22 -5.57
CA TYR A 313 47.43 2.95 -7.01
C TYR A 313 46.04 2.80 -7.67
N SER A 314 44.97 2.63 -6.90
CA SER A 314 43.60 2.44 -7.39
C SER A 314 42.60 3.18 -6.52
N GLU A 315 41.71 3.98 -7.12
CA GLU A 315 40.77 4.81 -6.38
C GLU A 315 39.77 4.00 -5.55
N GLY A 316 39.46 2.75 -5.92
CA GLY A 316 38.61 1.83 -5.13
C GLY A 316 39.38 1.03 -4.06
N GLY A 317 40.68 0.81 -4.23
CA GLY A 317 41.47 -0.12 -3.42
C GLY A 317 41.64 0.21 -1.93
N LEU A 318 41.99 -0.78 -1.11
CA LEU A 318 42.07 -0.67 0.36
C LEU A 318 43.04 0.41 0.86
N GLN A 319 42.63 1.13 1.91
CA GLN A 319 43.47 2.05 2.67
C GLN A 319 43.90 1.41 4.00
N PHE A 320 45.20 1.38 4.27
CA PHE A 320 45.74 0.89 5.53
C PHE A 320 45.71 2.01 6.58
N ILE A 321 45.11 1.72 7.74
CA ILE A 321 44.96 2.64 8.87
C ILE A 321 45.54 1.93 10.09
N ASN A 322 46.47 2.60 10.79
CA ASN A 322 47.03 2.08 12.03
C ASN A 322 47.41 3.23 12.98
N GLN A 323 46.76 3.27 14.14
CA GLN A 323 46.94 4.29 15.18
C GLN A 323 48.09 3.95 16.16
N TYR A 324 48.60 2.71 16.15
CA TYR A 324 49.75 2.33 16.97
C TYR A 324 51.06 2.86 16.37
N SER A 325 51.15 2.80 15.05
CA SER A 325 52.27 3.27 14.25
C SER A 325 51.79 3.42 12.80
N ALA A 326 52.21 4.47 12.09
CA ALA A 326 51.81 4.68 10.71
C ALA A 326 52.19 3.47 9.83
N PRO A 327 51.27 2.96 8.98
CA PRO A 327 51.59 1.90 8.02
C PRO A 327 52.70 2.35 7.06
N LYS A 328 53.53 1.41 6.60
CA LYS A 328 54.64 1.69 5.68
C LYS A 328 54.60 0.76 4.48
N GLU A 329 54.60 1.31 3.27
CA GLU A 329 54.97 0.53 2.09
C GLU A 329 56.49 0.29 2.15
N ILE A 330 56.89 -0.98 2.32
CA ILE A 330 58.30 -1.37 2.51
C ILE A 330 58.92 -1.99 1.26
N ALA A 331 58.10 -2.45 0.32
CA ALA A 331 58.51 -2.94 -0.98
C ALA A 331 57.36 -2.88 -1.98
N VAL A 332 57.69 -2.84 -3.27
CA VAL A 332 56.74 -2.90 -4.39
C VAL A 332 57.38 -3.66 -5.55
N ASP A 333 56.59 -4.46 -6.26
CA ASP A 333 56.96 -5.10 -7.52
C ASP A 333 56.00 -4.70 -8.66
N SER A 334 56.04 -5.40 -9.79
CA SER A 334 55.17 -5.09 -10.95
C SER A 334 53.68 -5.26 -10.65
N THR A 335 53.33 -6.11 -9.68
CA THR A 335 51.96 -6.60 -9.44
C THR A 335 51.47 -6.24 -8.03
N TYR A 336 52.34 -6.27 -7.03
CA TYR A 336 52.01 -6.17 -5.61
C TYR A 336 52.74 -5.04 -4.90
N ALA A 337 52.08 -4.48 -3.88
CA ALA A 337 52.70 -3.68 -2.84
C ALA A 337 52.77 -4.51 -1.54
N TYR A 338 53.78 -4.23 -0.71
CA TYR A 338 54.02 -4.88 0.58
C TYR A 338 53.96 -3.83 1.68
N VAL A 339 52.90 -3.88 2.48
CA VAL A 339 52.61 -2.86 3.51
C VAL A 339 52.81 -3.45 4.89
N GLU A 340 53.72 -2.86 5.66
CA GLU A 340 53.99 -3.20 7.05
C GLU A 340 53.02 -2.46 8.00
N MET A 341 52.44 -3.21 8.94
CA MET A 341 51.72 -2.72 10.10
C MET A 341 52.44 -3.14 11.39
N THR A 342 52.83 -2.18 12.21
CA THR A 342 53.33 -2.42 13.58
C THR A 342 52.20 -2.32 14.58
N LEU A 343 51.92 -3.38 15.33
CA LEU A 343 50.84 -3.43 16.32
C LEU A 343 51.23 -4.27 17.54
N PRO A 344 50.63 -4.05 18.71
CA PRO A 344 50.81 -4.93 19.87
C PRO A 344 50.32 -6.35 19.58
N TYR A 345 51.02 -7.34 20.12
CA TYR A 345 50.54 -8.72 20.11
C TYR A 345 49.19 -8.82 20.84
N GLY A 346 48.25 -9.56 20.27
CA GLY A 346 46.85 -9.63 20.69
C GLY A 346 45.97 -8.46 20.23
N SER A 347 46.52 -7.38 19.66
CA SER A 347 45.70 -6.28 19.18
C SER A 347 45.04 -6.59 17.83
N ILE A 348 43.71 -6.67 17.87
CA ILE A 348 42.83 -6.89 16.72
C ILE A 348 41.71 -5.84 16.66
N ASN A 349 41.86 -4.73 17.40
CA ASN A 349 40.84 -3.69 17.49
C ASN A 349 40.78 -2.87 16.19
N GLY A 350 39.66 -2.97 15.46
CA GLY A 350 39.45 -2.28 14.18
C GLY A 350 39.46 -0.75 14.26
N ASP A 351 39.12 -0.16 15.41
CA ASP A 351 39.24 1.29 15.59
C ASP A 351 40.71 1.73 15.48
N MET A 352 41.63 0.87 15.93
CA MET A 352 43.06 1.15 15.99
C MET A 352 43.76 0.77 14.70
N ALA A 353 43.46 -0.40 14.15
CA ALA A 353 44.14 -0.92 12.98
C ALA A 353 43.14 -1.64 12.06
N ARG A 354 43.08 -1.21 10.79
CA ARG A 354 42.17 -1.76 9.78
C ARG A 354 42.62 -1.43 8.37
N MET A 355 42.08 -2.15 7.40
CA MET A 355 42.26 -1.92 5.97
C MET A 355 40.88 -1.66 5.37
N ALA A 356 40.61 -0.40 5.04
CA ALA A 356 39.27 0.10 4.73
C ALA A 356 39.05 0.27 3.23
N ASN A 357 37.87 -0.16 2.75
CA ASN A 357 37.46 0.00 1.36
C ASN A 357 36.94 1.41 1.04
N PHE A 358 36.71 1.76 -0.24
CA PHE A 358 36.20 3.10 -0.55
C PHE A 358 34.80 3.27 0.04
N GLY A 359 34.53 4.43 0.63
CA GLY A 359 33.21 4.74 1.17
C GLY A 359 32.78 3.83 2.34
N GLN A 360 33.70 3.04 2.92
CA GLN A 360 33.45 2.16 4.07
C GLN A 360 34.45 2.45 5.18
N TRP A 361 34.01 2.41 6.44
CA TRP A 361 34.90 2.65 7.59
C TRP A 361 35.92 1.52 7.79
N GLY A 362 35.54 0.28 7.46
CA GLY A 362 36.34 -0.92 7.67
C GLY A 362 36.38 -1.82 6.45
N GLY A 363 36.95 -3.01 6.64
CA GLY A 363 37.11 -3.99 5.58
C GLY A 363 37.79 -5.21 6.15
N TYR A 364 39.10 -5.31 5.96
CA TYR A 364 39.91 -6.27 6.70
C TYR A 364 40.38 -5.68 8.03
N TYR A 365 40.52 -6.55 9.01
CA TYR A 365 41.09 -6.25 10.31
C TYR A 365 42.34 -7.12 10.53
N PRO A 366 43.31 -6.67 11.35
CA PRO A 366 44.42 -7.52 11.74
C PRO A 366 43.91 -8.85 12.31
N SER A 367 44.31 -9.94 11.69
CA SER A 367 44.00 -11.29 12.12
C SER A 367 45.19 -12.18 11.79
N TYR A 368 45.63 -12.95 12.79
CA TYR A 368 46.80 -13.81 12.69
C TYR A 368 46.74 -14.91 13.75
N SER A 369 47.47 -15.99 13.49
CA SER A 369 47.75 -17.07 14.42
C SER A 369 49.25 -17.11 14.64
N LEU A 370 49.70 -16.50 15.74
CA LEU A 370 51.09 -16.42 16.14
C LEU A 370 51.21 -16.87 17.61
N VAL A 371 52.41 -17.24 18.03
CA VAL A 371 52.73 -17.53 19.43
C VAL A 371 53.76 -16.51 19.91
N LEU A 372 53.40 -15.66 20.86
CA LEU A 372 54.36 -14.74 21.44
C LEU A 372 55.40 -15.52 22.27
N ASN A 373 56.68 -15.31 21.97
CA ASN A 373 57.77 -15.85 22.78
C ASN A 373 57.63 -15.36 24.25
N PRO A 374 57.68 -16.23 25.27
CA PRO A 374 57.55 -15.83 26.68
C PRO A 374 58.58 -14.79 27.14
N SER A 375 59.73 -14.70 26.47
CA SER A 375 60.77 -13.70 26.74
C SER A 375 60.50 -12.33 26.11
N ALA A 376 59.56 -12.23 25.16
CA ALA A 376 59.14 -10.96 24.60
C ALA A 376 58.19 -10.24 25.58
N ASN A 377 58.19 -8.90 25.53
CA ASN A 377 57.31 -8.11 26.38
C ASN A 377 55.84 -8.46 26.12
N GLN A 378 55.08 -8.78 27.16
CA GLN A 378 53.66 -9.04 27.04
C GLN A 378 52.87 -7.73 26.92
N THR A 379 51.92 -7.67 25.99
CA THR A 379 51.01 -6.51 25.85
C THR A 379 50.21 -6.34 27.14
N PRO A 380 50.17 -5.14 27.74
CA PRO A 380 49.25 -4.82 28.83
C PRO A 380 47.81 -5.18 28.48
N ALA A 381 47.04 -5.75 29.41
CA ALA A 381 45.67 -6.21 29.13
C ALA A 381 44.74 -5.94 30.31
N PHE A 382 43.48 -5.63 30.01
CA PHE A 382 42.41 -5.58 31.01
C PHE A 382 42.05 -6.99 31.50
N ALA A 383 41.64 -7.11 32.75
CA ALA A 383 41.24 -8.37 33.38
C ALA A 383 39.83 -8.26 33.98
N GLY A 384 39.12 -9.40 34.08
CA GLY A 384 37.82 -9.47 34.77
C GLY A 384 36.79 -8.44 34.28
N THR A 385 36.16 -7.72 35.22
CA THR A 385 35.35 -6.52 34.93
C THR A 385 36.28 -5.36 34.66
N TRP A 386 36.54 -5.06 33.37
CA TRP A 386 37.54 -4.09 32.92
C TRP A 386 37.57 -2.78 33.73
N VAL A 387 36.37 -2.29 34.07
CA VAL A 387 36.15 -1.21 35.02
C VAL A 387 34.96 -1.53 35.93
N ASP A 388 35.09 -1.19 37.21
CA ASP A 388 33.99 -1.15 38.18
C ASP A 388 33.73 0.31 38.57
N PHE A 389 32.46 0.64 38.84
CA PHE A 389 31.98 1.96 39.23
C PHE A 389 31.60 1.97 40.72
N LEU A 390 31.97 3.00 41.47
CA LEU A 390 31.51 3.19 42.84
C LEU A 390 30.27 4.10 42.84
N ASP A 391 29.11 3.53 43.19
CA ASP A 391 27.84 4.26 43.27
C ASP A 391 27.74 5.13 44.55
N ASP A 392 26.71 5.97 44.61
CA ASP A 392 26.42 6.85 45.75
C ASP A 392 25.97 6.12 47.02
N LYS A 393 25.68 4.83 46.93
CA LYS A 393 25.37 3.93 48.06
C LYS A 393 26.62 3.21 48.57
N GLY A 394 27.79 3.48 48.00
CA GLY A 394 29.07 2.89 48.40
C GLY A 394 29.31 1.48 47.84
N ASN A 395 28.52 1.03 46.85
CA ASN A 395 28.68 -0.28 46.24
C ASN A 395 29.51 -0.21 44.96
N TRP A 396 30.37 -1.21 44.78
CA TRP A 396 31.02 -1.43 43.49
C TRP A 396 30.08 -2.17 42.56
N VAL A 397 29.71 -1.50 41.48
CA VAL A 397 28.82 -2.01 40.44
C VAL A 397 29.60 -2.19 39.14
N LYS A 398 29.28 -3.26 38.41
CA LYS A 398 30.04 -3.64 37.21
C LYS A 398 29.61 -2.76 36.06
N TRP A 399 30.53 -2.48 35.14
CA TRP A 399 30.20 -1.59 34.02
C TRP A 399 29.03 -2.06 33.14
N LYS A 400 28.85 -3.38 33.01
CA LYS A 400 27.76 -3.96 32.23
C LYS A 400 26.38 -3.57 32.75
N ASP A 401 26.23 -3.41 34.07
CA ASP A 401 24.97 -3.00 34.70
C ASP A 401 24.64 -1.52 34.43
N PHE A 402 25.60 -0.79 33.85
CA PHE A 402 25.55 0.63 33.48
C PHE A 402 25.68 0.85 31.98
N GLU A 403 25.70 -0.22 31.18
CA GLU A 403 25.77 -0.07 29.73
C GLU A 403 24.51 0.60 29.19
N SER A 404 23.34 0.28 29.76
CA SER A 404 22.05 0.90 29.45
C SER A 404 21.21 1.06 30.72
N VAL A 405 20.91 2.29 31.10
CA VAL A 405 20.17 2.60 32.34
C VAL A 405 18.73 2.95 32.01
N ALA A 406 17.79 2.11 32.47
CA ALA A 406 16.36 2.39 32.37
C ALA A 406 15.98 3.66 33.15
N SER A 407 14.99 4.41 32.66
CA SER A 407 14.56 5.67 33.27
C SER A 407 14.12 5.51 34.73
N SER A 408 13.54 4.36 35.07
CA SER A 408 13.12 4.00 36.44
C SER A 408 14.27 3.83 37.44
N ARG A 409 15.52 3.69 36.99
CA ARG A 409 16.71 3.59 37.84
C ARG A 409 17.34 4.94 38.18
N LEU A 410 16.92 6.01 37.52
CA LEU A 410 17.44 7.35 37.76
C LEU A 410 16.85 7.96 39.03
N PRO A 411 17.60 8.80 39.78
CA PRO A 411 18.97 9.26 39.49
C PRO A 411 20.06 8.29 39.99
N ILE A 412 21.26 8.36 39.39
CA ILE A 412 22.46 7.61 39.83
C ILE A 412 23.69 8.52 39.78
N LYS A 413 24.60 8.40 40.76
CA LYS A 413 25.89 9.10 40.78
C LYS A 413 27.07 8.15 40.96
N ILE A 414 28.16 8.41 40.24
CA ILE A 414 29.41 7.65 40.28
C ILE A 414 30.55 8.56 40.73
N SER A 415 31.31 8.10 41.72
CA SER A 415 32.37 8.89 42.38
C SER A 415 33.80 8.37 42.15
N ARG A 416 33.96 7.10 41.80
CA ARG A 416 35.26 6.46 41.53
C ARG A 416 35.16 5.35 40.50
N LEU A 417 36.27 5.13 39.80
CA LEU A 417 36.50 3.99 38.92
C LEU A 417 37.58 3.10 39.51
N ARG A 418 37.42 1.78 39.36
CA ARG A 418 38.48 0.80 39.59
C ARG A 418 38.74 0.05 38.29
N PHE A 419 39.96 0.17 37.78
CA PHE A 419 40.40 -0.58 36.60
C PHE A 419 41.11 -1.85 37.02
N ASN A 420 40.77 -2.95 36.34
CA ASN A 420 41.34 -4.26 36.59
C ASN A 420 42.20 -4.68 35.38
N VAL A 421 43.46 -5.03 35.62
CA VAL A 421 44.46 -5.36 34.60
C VAL A 421 45.25 -6.61 34.98
N GLU A 422 45.88 -7.24 33.99
CA GLU A 422 46.86 -8.28 34.25
C GLU A 422 48.16 -7.69 34.81
N ALA A 423 48.83 -8.43 35.70
CA ALA A 423 50.13 -8.02 36.21
C ALA A 423 51.20 -8.07 35.10
N ARG A 424 52.05 -7.04 35.05
CA ARG A 424 53.21 -6.96 34.16
C ARG A 424 54.49 -6.63 34.96
N PRO A 425 55.68 -7.04 34.49
CA PRO A 425 56.95 -6.78 35.18
C PRO A 425 57.41 -5.31 35.08
N PHE A 426 56.63 -4.46 34.42
CA PHE A 426 56.88 -3.03 34.26
C PHE A 426 55.65 -2.23 34.71
N ALA A 427 55.84 -0.93 34.99
CA ALA A 427 54.74 -0.05 35.35
C ALA A 427 53.80 0.18 34.15
N GLN A 428 52.50 0.10 34.41
CA GLN A 428 51.43 0.30 33.44
C GLN A 428 50.69 1.62 33.76
N GLU A 429 50.02 2.16 32.75
CA GLU A 429 49.19 3.35 32.88
C GLU A 429 47.82 3.07 32.25
N ILE A 430 46.76 3.38 32.99
CA ILE A 430 45.42 3.56 32.44
C ILE A 430 45.32 4.98 31.87
N GLY A 431 44.88 5.10 30.64
CA GLY A 431 44.54 6.37 30.00
C GLY A 431 43.15 6.36 29.38
N GLY A 432 42.61 7.56 29.15
CA GLY A 432 41.23 7.80 28.74
C GLY A 432 40.69 9.06 29.43
N LYS A 433 39.42 9.05 29.85
CA LYS A 433 38.83 10.13 30.66
C LYS A 433 39.39 10.19 32.09
N ALA A 434 39.78 9.04 32.61
CA ALA A 434 40.40 8.86 33.91
C ALA A 434 41.75 8.18 33.75
N THR A 435 42.70 8.52 34.62
CA THR A 435 44.06 8.03 34.55
C THR A 435 44.52 7.53 35.91
N CYS A 436 45.20 6.39 35.93
CA CYS A 436 45.89 5.92 37.12
C CYS A 436 47.08 5.02 36.74
N THR A 437 48.09 5.00 37.61
CA THR A 437 49.30 4.18 37.42
C THR A 437 49.14 2.86 38.14
N ILE A 438 49.52 1.77 37.48
CA ILE A 438 49.63 0.43 38.07
C ILE A 438 51.12 0.11 38.22
N PRO A 439 51.66 0.08 39.44
CA PRO A 439 53.04 -0.33 39.67
C PRO A 439 53.30 -1.76 39.14
N ALA A 440 54.57 -2.06 38.85
CA ALA A 440 54.97 -3.40 38.39
C ALA A 440 54.46 -4.48 39.37
N GLY A 441 53.92 -5.57 38.82
CA GLY A 441 53.34 -6.69 39.57
C GLY A 441 51.97 -6.45 40.21
N LYS A 442 51.37 -5.26 40.08
CA LYS A 442 50.00 -4.97 40.56
C LYS A 442 48.96 -5.19 39.47
N THR A 443 47.70 -5.36 39.88
CA THR A 443 46.58 -5.78 39.01
C THR A 443 45.41 -4.79 38.96
N SER A 444 45.48 -3.68 39.69
CA SER A 444 44.42 -2.67 39.65
C SER A 444 44.93 -1.29 40.03
N CYS A 445 44.16 -0.27 39.63
CA CYS A 445 44.27 1.08 40.16
C CYS A 445 42.90 1.73 40.22
N GLU A 446 42.77 2.76 41.07
CA GLU A 446 41.56 3.56 41.20
C GLU A 446 41.81 4.99 40.71
N ALA A 447 40.78 5.59 40.13
CA ALA A 447 40.78 6.98 39.72
C ALA A 447 39.48 7.67 40.20
N PRO A 448 39.55 8.96 40.60
CA PRO A 448 38.35 9.73 40.89
C PRO A 448 37.50 9.91 39.62
N GLU A 449 36.19 9.96 39.78
CA GLU A 449 35.24 10.22 38.69
C GLU A 449 34.10 11.11 39.20
N THR A 450 33.49 11.87 38.30
CA THR A 450 32.31 12.67 38.60
C THR A 450 31.33 12.46 37.47
N PHE A 451 30.42 11.52 37.67
CA PHE A 451 29.45 11.16 36.65
C PHE A 451 28.05 10.98 37.24
N ASP A 452 27.19 11.95 36.94
CA ASP A 452 25.84 12.07 37.47
C ASP A 452 24.79 11.86 36.35
N MET A 453 23.87 10.92 36.56
CA MET A 453 22.70 10.69 35.71
C MET A 453 21.45 11.10 36.49
N ALA A 454 20.95 12.32 36.25
CA ALA A 454 19.79 12.86 36.97
C ALA A 454 18.45 12.57 36.27
N LEU A 455 17.33 12.70 36.99
CA LEU A 455 15.99 12.69 36.39
C LEU A 455 15.83 13.84 35.38
N GLY A 456 15.07 13.62 34.31
CA GLY A 456 14.89 14.61 33.23
C GLY A 456 16.13 14.85 32.37
N THR A 457 17.17 14.02 32.51
CA THR A 457 18.40 14.11 31.70
C THR A 457 18.51 12.96 30.71
N GLN A 458 19.43 13.12 29.77
CA GLN A 458 19.82 12.09 28.84
C GLN A 458 21.32 12.18 28.61
N GLY A 459 21.95 11.08 28.17
CA GLY A 459 23.34 11.12 27.81
C GLY A 459 23.87 9.81 27.26
N TYR A 460 25.02 9.95 26.60
CA TYR A 460 25.75 8.87 25.97
C TYR A 460 27.24 9.09 26.12
N ASN A 461 27.86 8.25 26.93
CA ASN A 461 29.29 8.22 27.12
C ASN A 461 29.84 6.97 26.48
N ARG A 462 30.64 7.14 25.43
CA ARG A 462 31.47 6.08 24.84
C ARG A 462 32.91 6.48 25.04
N ILE A 463 33.57 5.89 26.03
CA ILE A 463 34.92 6.27 26.44
C ILE A 463 35.86 5.11 26.12
N LEU A 464 36.91 5.41 25.36
CA LEU A 464 37.99 4.50 25.11
C LEU A 464 38.96 4.58 26.28
N TYR A 465 39.08 3.50 27.03
CA TYR A 465 40.16 3.33 27.98
C TYR A 465 41.23 2.45 27.37
N PHE A 466 42.48 2.76 27.66
CA PHE A 466 43.60 1.91 27.31
C PHE A 466 44.47 1.64 28.53
N VAL A 467 45.06 0.45 28.56
CA VAL A 467 46.17 0.13 29.45
C VAL A 467 47.41 0.02 28.59
N ARG A 468 48.47 0.76 28.94
CA ARG A 468 49.73 0.75 28.18
C ARG A 468 50.96 0.62 29.08
N SER A 469 52.08 0.22 28.48
CA SER A 469 53.37 0.32 29.13
C SER A 469 53.82 1.77 29.15
N ILE A 470 54.32 2.23 30.31
CA ILE A 470 54.90 3.57 30.42
C ILE A 470 56.20 3.68 29.63
N SER A 471 57.00 2.61 29.59
CA SER A 471 58.31 2.60 28.89
C SER A 471 58.19 2.37 27.39
N ASN A 472 57.12 1.71 26.92
CA ASN A 472 56.84 1.52 25.50
C ASN A 472 55.34 1.75 25.23
N PRO A 473 54.93 3.00 24.93
CA PRO A 473 53.51 3.35 24.77
C PRO A 473 52.79 2.65 23.61
N ILE A 474 53.52 2.06 22.65
CA ILE A 474 52.91 1.25 21.59
C ILE A 474 52.30 -0.01 22.19
N LEU A 475 52.95 -0.64 23.18
CA LEU A 475 52.43 -1.79 23.90
C LEU A 475 51.22 -1.40 24.75
N ARG A 476 50.04 -1.55 24.16
CA ARG A 476 48.77 -1.23 24.82
C ARG A 476 47.63 -2.12 24.34
N SER A 477 46.61 -2.22 25.17
CA SER A 477 45.29 -2.77 24.81
C SER A 477 44.21 -1.77 25.17
N GLU A 478 43.10 -1.80 24.43
CA GLU A 478 42.02 -0.84 24.59
C GLU A 478 40.66 -1.52 24.76
N GLN A 479 39.79 -0.86 25.53
CA GLN A 479 38.41 -1.27 25.77
C GLN A 479 37.49 -0.05 25.72
N TRP A 480 36.39 -0.19 24.97
CA TRP A 480 35.32 0.80 24.97
C TRP A 480 34.37 0.52 26.13
N ILE A 481 34.18 1.53 26.98
CA ILE A 481 33.15 1.50 28.02
C ILE A 481 32.04 2.43 27.57
N MET A 482 30.83 1.89 27.49
CA MET A 482 29.64 2.60 27.07
C MET A 482 28.68 2.74 28.24
N THR A 483 28.09 3.93 28.40
CA THR A 483 26.97 4.18 29.32
C THR A 483 25.97 5.09 28.64
N ARG A 484 24.69 4.71 28.61
CA ARG A 484 23.62 5.48 28.01
C ARG A 484 22.36 5.47 28.85
N TRP A 485 21.66 6.61 28.90
CA TRP A 485 20.40 6.79 29.62
C TRP A 485 19.56 7.88 28.94
N ASN A 486 18.24 7.77 29.09
CA ASN A 486 17.32 8.80 28.63
C ASN A 486 16.07 8.83 29.52
N ASN A 487 15.83 10.00 30.13
CA ASN A 487 14.57 10.37 30.76
C ASN A 487 14.16 11.81 30.39
N LYS A 488 14.81 12.38 29.37
CA LYS A 488 14.52 13.72 28.86
C LYS A 488 13.63 13.66 27.63
N GLN A 489 14.03 12.85 26.65
CA GLN A 489 13.29 12.70 25.40
C GLN A 489 12.25 11.60 25.55
N LEU A 490 10.98 11.98 25.51
CA LEU A 490 9.87 11.05 25.70
C LEU A 490 9.22 10.73 24.34
N PRO A 491 8.68 9.52 24.15
CA PRO A 491 7.85 9.21 23.01
C PRO A 491 6.66 10.16 22.88
N VAL A 492 6.30 10.54 21.65
CA VAL A 492 5.13 11.38 21.36
C VAL A 492 4.24 10.66 20.35
N ILE A 493 2.92 10.68 20.59
CA ILE A 493 1.90 10.21 19.62
C ILE A 493 1.30 11.43 18.92
N ASN A 494 1.72 11.67 17.68
CA ASN A 494 1.36 12.84 16.88
C ASN A 494 -0.09 12.73 16.38
N SER A 495 -0.41 11.66 15.66
CA SER A 495 -1.76 11.39 15.16
C SER A 495 -2.08 9.91 15.16
N ILE A 496 -3.37 9.61 15.11
CA ILE A 496 -3.93 8.27 15.00
C ILE A 496 -5.01 8.34 13.92
N SER A 497 -4.97 7.41 12.97
CA SER A 497 -5.97 7.26 11.91
C SER A 497 -6.48 5.82 11.90
N TYR A 498 -7.77 5.64 11.59
CA TYR A 498 -8.39 4.34 11.46
C TYR A 498 -9.05 4.21 10.10
N ASP A 499 -8.66 3.18 9.37
CA ASP A 499 -9.31 2.72 8.16
C ASP A 499 -10.29 1.61 8.54
N GLU A 500 -11.58 1.96 8.56
CA GLU A 500 -12.66 1.03 8.88
C GLU A 500 -12.76 -0.10 7.84
N THR A 501 -12.54 0.20 6.57
CA THR A 501 -12.67 -0.76 5.46
C THR A 501 -11.62 -1.87 5.56
N ASN A 502 -10.38 -1.51 5.89
CA ASN A 502 -9.27 -2.47 6.03
C ASN A 502 -9.03 -2.93 7.47
N LYS A 503 -9.79 -2.41 8.44
CA LYS A 503 -9.60 -2.64 9.89
C LYS A 503 -8.16 -2.35 10.31
N GLN A 504 -7.57 -1.29 9.75
CA GLN A 504 -6.19 -0.91 10.00
C GLN A 504 -6.14 0.39 10.78
N LEU A 505 -5.42 0.40 11.89
CA LEU A 505 -5.14 1.61 12.67
C LEU A 505 -3.67 1.98 12.49
N ASP A 506 -3.43 3.19 11.99
CA ASP A 506 -2.09 3.72 11.80
C ASP A 506 -1.81 4.85 12.79
N VAL A 507 -0.61 4.82 13.36
CA VAL A 507 -0.14 5.79 14.35
C VAL A 507 1.11 6.46 13.83
N LEU A 508 1.08 7.79 13.78
CA LEU A 508 2.29 8.60 13.64
C LEU A 508 2.80 8.95 15.02
N ALA A 509 3.99 8.45 15.32
CA ALA A 509 4.70 8.73 16.56
C ALA A 509 6.08 9.34 16.27
N SER A 510 6.69 9.97 17.27
CA SER A 510 8.05 10.47 17.15
C SER A 510 8.83 10.32 18.44
N LEU A 511 10.14 10.18 18.31
CA LEU A 511 11.09 10.23 19.40
C LEU A 511 12.26 11.13 18.99
N GLU A 512 12.49 12.22 19.71
CA GLU A 512 13.60 13.12 19.41
C GLU A 512 14.94 12.38 19.60
N GLY A 513 15.85 12.54 18.65
CA GLY A 513 17.16 11.88 18.68
C GLY A 513 17.12 10.40 18.34
N ASP A 514 16.05 9.91 17.72
CA ASP A 514 15.94 8.55 17.23
C ASP A 514 17.17 8.08 16.42
N GLY A 515 17.56 6.82 16.62
CA GLY A 515 18.73 6.21 15.98
C GLY A 515 20.06 6.55 16.66
N ASN A 516 20.08 7.53 17.57
CA ASN A 516 21.27 7.87 18.32
C ASN A 516 21.77 6.70 19.20
N TRP A 517 23.07 6.74 19.48
CA TRP A 517 23.74 5.85 20.44
C TRP A 517 23.64 4.37 20.06
N PHE A 518 23.94 4.06 18.79
CA PHE A 518 23.76 2.74 18.20
C PHE A 518 22.32 2.25 18.31
N ASP A 519 21.38 3.08 17.85
CA ASP A 519 19.95 2.76 17.83
C ASP A 519 19.30 2.57 19.21
N SER A 520 19.93 3.05 20.29
CA SER A 520 19.36 2.91 21.62
C SER A 520 18.30 3.94 21.92
N VAL A 521 18.35 5.12 21.30
CA VAL A 521 17.21 6.04 21.29
C VAL A 521 16.25 5.54 20.21
N SER A 522 15.24 4.80 20.62
CA SER A 522 14.30 4.15 19.71
C SER A 522 13.05 3.68 20.44
N LEU A 523 11.91 3.68 19.76
CA LEU A 523 10.70 2.98 20.22
C LEU A 523 10.88 1.45 20.12
N ARG A 524 10.40 0.71 21.13
CA ARG A 524 10.56 -0.74 21.27
C ARG A 524 9.25 -1.51 21.45
N GLU A 525 8.23 -0.92 22.08
CA GLU A 525 6.95 -1.60 22.30
C GLU A 525 5.77 -0.75 21.81
N PHE A 526 4.81 -1.42 21.17
CA PHE A 526 3.64 -0.81 20.53
C PHE A 526 2.41 -1.69 20.77
N TYR A 527 1.43 -1.22 21.53
CA TYR A 527 0.23 -2.00 21.81
C TYR A 527 -1.02 -1.13 21.97
N LEU A 528 -2.19 -1.75 21.79
CA LEU A 528 -3.48 -1.13 22.02
C LEU A 528 -4.11 -1.69 23.30
N SER A 529 -4.92 -0.87 23.96
CA SER A 529 -5.78 -1.29 25.06
C SER A 529 -7.19 -0.76 24.86
N ASP A 530 -8.18 -1.53 25.32
CA ASP A 530 -9.55 -1.05 25.41
C ASP A 530 -9.73 -0.29 26.73
N LYS A 531 -10.01 1.01 26.64
CA LYS A 531 -10.18 1.90 27.78
C LYS A 531 -11.42 1.55 28.61
N ASN A 532 -12.40 0.88 28.03
CA ASN A 532 -13.60 0.45 28.75
C ASN A 532 -13.28 -0.66 29.77
N THR A 533 -12.36 -1.58 29.42
CA THR A 533 -12.02 -2.74 30.26
C THR A 533 -10.61 -2.67 30.87
N GLY A 534 -9.74 -1.81 30.38
CA GLY A 534 -8.31 -1.77 30.71
C GLY A 534 -7.49 -2.91 30.10
N THR A 535 -8.12 -3.77 29.30
CA THR A 535 -7.50 -4.99 28.77
C THR A 535 -6.64 -4.65 27.55
N ARG A 536 -5.47 -5.28 27.45
CA ARG A 536 -4.64 -5.21 26.24
C ARG A 536 -5.37 -5.92 25.10
N MET A 537 -5.51 -5.24 23.97
CA MET A 537 -6.06 -5.85 22.76
C MET A 537 -5.00 -6.79 22.15
N SER A 538 -5.45 -7.79 21.39
CA SER A 538 -4.56 -8.76 20.74
C SER A 538 -3.58 -8.18 19.70
N PRO A 539 -3.91 -7.15 18.89
CA PRO A 539 -2.98 -6.64 17.89
C PRO A 539 -1.77 -5.96 18.53
N THR A 540 -0.60 -6.25 17.95
CA THR A 540 0.67 -5.57 18.27
C THR A 540 1.07 -4.70 17.09
N GLY A 541 1.58 -3.52 17.38
CA GLY A 541 1.96 -2.56 16.34
C GLY A 541 3.20 -3.01 15.58
N VAL A 542 3.19 -2.81 14.27
CA VAL A 542 4.31 -3.08 13.36
C VAL A 542 4.80 -1.77 12.78
N ILE A 543 6.10 -1.50 12.89
CA ILE A 543 6.71 -0.33 12.25
C ILE A 543 6.67 -0.53 10.73
N LYS A 544 5.89 0.30 10.03
CA LYS A 544 5.88 0.41 8.56
C LYS A 544 6.99 1.32 8.07
N SER A 545 7.27 2.38 8.81
CA SER A 545 8.29 3.36 8.47
C SER A 545 8.94 3.93 9.72
N ARG A 546 10.24 4.21 9.65
CA ARG A 546 11.04 4.86 10.68
C ARG A 546 12.05 5.77 9.99
N ILE A 547 11.74 7.07 9.96
CA ILE A 547 12.49 8.07 9.19
C ILE A 547 12.70 9.30 10.06
N SER A 548 13.96 9.69 10.25
CA SER A 548 14.32 10.92 10.97
C SER A 548 13.64 11.07 12.35
N GLY A 549 13.44 9.95 13.05
CA GLY A 549 12.75 9.90 14.33
C GLY A 549 11.23 9.96 14.32
N ASN A 550 10.62 9.96 13.15
CA ASN A 550 9.20 9.71 12.97
C ASN A 550 8.95 8.22 12.69
N TYR A 551 7.91 7.69 13.29
CA TYR A 551 7.47 6.31 13.18
C TYR A 551 6.07 6.27 12.63
N THR A 552 5.85 5.40 11.64
CA THR A 552 4.53 4.97 11.22
C THR A 552 4.34 3.55 11.74
N ILE A 553 3.42 3.38 12.68
CA ILE A 553 3.13 2.09 13.33
C ILE A 553 1.73 1.67 12.92
N ALA A 554 1.62 0.52 12.29
CA ALA A 554 0.35 -0.04 11.84
C ALA A 554 -0.12 -1.16 12.78
N TYR A 555 -1.40 -1.20 13.06
CA TYR A 555 -2.09 -2.23 13.81
C TYR A 555 -3.16 -2.86 12.92
N ASP A 556 -2.99 -4.15 12.63
CA ASP A 556 -4.00 -4.95 11.91
C ASP A 556 -5.02 -5.47 12.93
N LEU A 557 -6.24 -4.93 12.88
CA LEU A 557 -7.33 -5.28 13.79
C LEU A 557 -8.20 -6.44 13.27
N SER A 558 -7.91 -7.00 12.09
CA SER A 558 -8.74 -8.05 11.47
C SER A 558 -8.90 -9.32 12.32
N ARG A 559 -7.92 -9.58 13.22
CA ARG A 559 -7.91 -10.75 14.13
C ARG A 559 -8.44 -10.45 15.52
N GLN A 560 -8.72 -9.19 15.83
CA GLN A 560 -9.34 -8.82 17.10
C GLN A 560 -10.80 -9.30 17.09
N SER A 561 -11.29 -9.78 18.23
CA SER A 561 -12.67 -10.24 18.36
C SER A 561 -13.68 -9.15 17.97
N GLU A 562 -14.82 -9.55 17.43
CA GLU A 562 -15.90 -8.59 17.12
C GLU A 562 -16.38 -7.88 18.38
N GLY A 563 -16.79 -6.62 18.22
CA GLY A 563 -17.32 -5.81 19.32
C GLY A 563 -17.04 -4.33 19.17
N LYS A 564 -17.39 -3.57 20.22
CA LYS A 564 -17.11 -2.14 20.32
C LYS A 564 -15.96 -1.90 21.30
N TYR A 565 -15.00 -1.09 20.89
CA TYR A 565 -13.77 -0.83 21.64
C TYR A 565 -13.54 0.67 21.79
N ASN A 566 -13.11 1.12 22.96
CA ASN A 566 -12.63 2.50 23.16
C ASN A 566 -11.10 2.47 23.14
N VAL A 567 -10.49 2.69 21.97
CA VAL A 567 -9.09 2.35 21.71
C VAL A 567 -8.14 3.38 22.32
N GLU A 568 -7.14 2.89 23.05
CA GLU A 568 -5.99 3.65 23.53
C GLU A 568 -4.68 3.07 22.99
N VAL A 569 -3.87 3.93 22.36
CA VAL A 569 -2.56 3.60 21.81
C VAL A 569 -1.51 3.79 22.91
N ASN A 570 -0.63 2.80 23.07
CA ASN A 570 0.48 2.83 24.01
C ASN A 570 1.80 2.56 23.28
N ILE A 571 2.79 3.44 23.50
CA ILE A 571 4.15 3.29 22.95
C ILE A 571 5.20 3.41 24.04
N ARG A 572 6.28 2.63 23.94
CA ARG A 572 7.40 2.63 24.91
C ARG A 572 8.75 2.62 24.20
N ASP A 573 9.72 3.38 24.71
CA ASP A 573 11.10 3.41 24.20
C ASP A 573 12.01 2.34 24.84
N PHE A 574 13.23 2.23 24.32
CA PHE A 574 14.29 1.35 24.82
C PHE A 574 14.67 1.59 26.29
N PHE A 575 14.53 2.83 26.76
CA PHE A 575 14.82 3.23 28.14
C PHE A 575 13.60 3.08 29.06
N GLN A 576 12.52 2.48 28.56
CA GLN A 576 11.24 2.22 29.24
C GLN A 576 10.39 3.48 29.54
N ASN A 577 10.62 4.59 28.85
CA ASN A 577 9.70 5.73 28.88
C ASN A 577 8.43 5.38 28.08
N GLN A 578 7.25 5.66 28.64
CA GLN A 578 5.95 5.31 28.04
C GLN A 578 5.04 6.53 27.88
N THR A 579 4.32 6.58 26.75
CA THR A 579 3.29 7.58 26.44
C THR A 579 2.04 6.88 25.89
N ASN A 580 0.86 7.42 26.18
CA ASN A 580 -0.43 6.93 25.67
C ASN A 580 -1.28 8.05 25.05
N LYS A 581 -2.23 7.68 24.19
CA LYS A 581 -3.21 8.59 23.58
C LYS A 581 -4.49 7.83 23.22
N THR A 582 -5.65 8.34 23.66
CA THR A 582 -6.96 7.79 23.30
C THR A 582 -7.34 8.18 21.86
N PHE A 583 -7.78 7.22 21.06
CA PHE A 583 -8.32 7.44 19.71
C PHE A 583 -9.83 7.71 19.76
N GLY A 584 -10.60 6.82 20.40
CA GLY A 584 -12.06 6.88 20.47
C GLY A 584 -12.71 5.51 20.27
N GLU A 585 -14.03 5.52 20.11
CA GLU A 585 -14.82 4.30 19.90
C GLU A 585 -14.73 3.80 18.46
N ILE A 586 -14.50 2.50 18.29
CA ILE A 586 -14.62 1.79 17.01
C ILE A 586 -15.49 0.56 17.18
N ALA A 587 -16.13 0.13 16.09
CA ALA A 587 -16.72 -1.20 15.97
C ALA A 587 -15.79 -2.07 15.12
N LEU A 588 -15.60 -3.32 15.52
CA LEU A 588 -14.95 -4.35 14.71
C LEU A 588 -15.98 -5.42 14.41
N ASP A 589 -16.21 -5.67 13.13
CA ASP A 589 -17.26 -6.54 12.64
C ASP A 589 -16.68 -7.45 11.55
N ASN A 590 -16.86 -8.76 11.66
CA ASN A 590 -16.44 -9.75 10.65
C ASN A 590 -17.66 -10.50 10.09
N THR A 591 -18.89 -10.07 10.42
CA THR A 591 -20.12 -10.74 10.04
C THR A 591 -20.76 -10.00 8.86
N PRO A 592 -20.95 -10.64 7.69
CA PRO A 592 -21.59 -9.98 6.57
C PRO A 592 -23.05 -9.61 6.84
N PRO A 593 -23.57 -8.55 6.21
CA PRO A 593 -24.98 -8.18 6.29
C PRO A 593 -25.94 -9.29 5.86
N THR A 594 -27.15 -9.23 6.41
CA THR A 594 -28.26 -10.13 6.05
C THR A 594 -29.23 -9.47 5.08
N VAL A 595 -29.89 -10.29 4.26
CA VAL A 595 -30.87 -9.86 3.25
C VAL A 595 -32.19 -10.60 3.45
N ALA A 596 -33.30 -9.87 3.42
CA ALA A 596 -34.64 -10.41 3.31
C ALA A 596 -35.29 -9.95 1.99
N ILE A 597 -35.73 -10.91 1.17
CA ILE A 597 -36.42 -10.67 -0.10
C ILE A 597 -37.91 -10.96 0.08
N THR A 598 -38.75 -9.97 -0.19
CA THR A 598 -40.20 -10.07 -0.03
C THR A 598 -40.94 -9.60 -1.28
N PHE A 599 -42.12 -10.17 -1.53
CA PHE A 599 -43.08 -9.76 -2.56
C PHE A 599 -44.44 -9.59 -1.90
N ASP A 600 -45.09 -8.43 -2.10
CA ASP A 600 -46.33 -8.04 -1.41
C ASP A 600 -46.25 -8.24 0.12
N GLY A 601 -45.09 -7.91 0.70
CA GLY A 601 -44.82 -8.01 2.15
C GLY A 601 -44.62 -9.43 2.68
N LYS A 602 -44.61 -10.46 1.81
CA LYS A 602 -44.37 -11.86 2.21
C LYS A 602 -43.00 -12.35 1.71
N PRO A 603 -42.31 -13.25 2.43
CA PRO A 603 -41.04 -13.81 1.97
C PRO A 603 -41.18 -14.50 0.61
N VAL A 604 -40.26 -14.22 -0.31
CA VAL A 604 -40.16 -14.93 -1.59
C VAL A 604 -39.50 -16.29 -1.35
N LYS A 605 -40.14 -17.34 -1.86
CA LYS A 605 -39.67 -18.73 -1.86
C LYS A 605 -39.61 -19.25 -3.30
N ASP A 606 -38.98 -20.40 -3.51
CA ASP A 606 -38.77 -20.98 -4.84
C ASP A 606 -40.07 -21.24 -5.63
N ASP A 607 -41.19 -21.44 -4.92
CA ASP A 607 -42.54 -21.64 -5.45
C ASP A 607 -43.39 -20.35 -5.53
N THR A 608 -42.81 -19.20 -5.16
CA THR A 608 -43.51 -17.92 -5.19
C THR A 608 -43.68 -17.46 -6.63
N VAL A 609 -44.93 -17.14 -6.99
CA VAL A 609 -45.27 -16.44 -8.23
C VAL A 609 -45.18 -14.94 -7.99
N VAL A 610 -44.24 -14.29 -8.66
CA VAL A 610 -44.05 -12.84 -8.68
C VAL A 610 -44.74 -12.29 -9.92
N TYR A 611 -45.69 -11.38 -9.71
CA TYR A 611 -46.45 -10.80 -10.83
C TYR A 611 -45.80 -9.57 -11.47
N GLY A 612 -44.77 -9.07 -10.82
CA GLY A 612 -44.04 -7.87 -11.19
C GLY A 612 -42.93 -7.57 -10.18
N LEU A 613 -41.86 -6.89 -10.60
CA LEU A 613 -40.77 -6.51 -9.72
C LEU A 613 -41.05 -5.25 -8.88
N GLU A 614 -42.10 -4.49 -9.19
CA GLU A 614 -42.50 -3.24 -8.52
C GLU A 614 -42.89 -3.44 -7.04
N ASN A 615 -43.31 -4.64 -6.67
CA ASN A 615 -43.65 -4.99 -5.29
C ASN A 615 -42.59 -5.87 -4.61
N LEU A 616 -41.48 -6.14 -5.29
CA LEU A 616 -40.34 -6.84 -4.69
C LEU A 616 -39.55 -5.87 -3.81
N ARG A 617 -39.21 -6.29 -2.60
CA ARG A 617 -38.43 -5.51 -1.63
C ARG A 617 -37.24 -6.33 -1.14
N ILE A 618 -36.10 -5.66 -1.06
CA ILE A 618 -34.82 -6.18 -0.55
C ILE A 618 -34.49 -5.37 0.70
N ALA A 619 -34.67 -5.96 1.88
CA ALA A 619 -34.35 -5.33 3.17
C ALA A 619 -33.00 -5.84 3.69
N LEU A 620 -32.15 -4.91 4.14
CA LEU A 620 -30.83 -5.19 4.68
C LEU A 620 -30.81 -5.05 6.19
N ALA A 621 -30.01 -5.86 6.87
CA ALA A 621 -29.75 -5.70 8.31
C ALA A 621 -28.32 -6.09 8.67
N ASP A 622 -27.72 -5.30 9.57
CA ASP A 622 -26.41 -5.52 10.17
C ASP A 622 -26.43 -5.01 11.63
N ASN A 623 -25.62 -5.61 12.50
CA ASN A 623 -25.63 -5.33 13.94
C ASN A 623 -24.59 -4.28 14.36
N LEU A 624 -23.41 -4.27 13.73
CA LEU A 624 -22.29 -3.42 14.16
C LEU A 624 -21.95 -2.36 13.12
N THR A 625 -22.29 -2.58 11.85
CA THR A 625 -21.90 -1.74 10.72
C THR A 625 -23.11 -1.34 9.87
N THR A 626 -22.88 -0.56 8.80
CA THR A 626 -23.95 -0.10 7.90
C THR A 626 -23.98 -0.92 6.61
N PRO A 627 -25.09 -1.62 6.30
CA PRO A 627 -25.15 -2.47 5.12
C PRO A 627 -25.50 -1.70 3.83
N ARG A 628 -25.03 -2.20 2.69
CA ARG A 628 -25.37 -1.70 1.34
C ARG A 628 -25.42 -2.83 0.31
N ILE A 629 -26.22 -2.63 -0.75
CA ILE A 629 -26.16 -3.48 -1.94
C ILE A 629 -24.93 -3.05 -2.77
N THR A 630 -24.17 -4.03 -3.26
CA THR A 630 -23.01 -3.83 -4.15
C THR A 630 -23.24 -4.40 -5.53
N ARG A 631 -24.13 -5.39 -5.67
CA ARG A 631 -24.53 -5.98 -6.94
C ARG A 631 -25.92 -6.57 -6.83
N LEU A 632 -26.68 -6.48 -7.92
CA LEU A 632 -27.98 -7.10 -8.04
C LEU A 632 -28.09 -7.71 -9.44
N GLN A 633 -28.29 -9.02 -9.51
CA GLN A 633 -28.27 -9.76 -10.77
C GLN A 633 -29.54 -10.60 -10.90
N LEU A 634 -30.06 -10.71 -12.11
CA LEU A 634 -31.14 -11.62 -12.44
C LEU A 634 -30.66 -12.65 -13.47
N VAL A 635 -30.87 -13.93 -13.15
CA VAL A 635 -30.49 -15.05 -14.00
C VAL A 635 -31.67 -16.01 -14.18
N GLY A 636 -31.76 -16.65 -15.34
CA GLY A 636 -32.75 -17.68 -15.61
C GLY A 636 -33.89 -17.17 -16.48
N GLY A 637 -35.10 -17.65 -16.24
CA GLY A 637 -36.20 -17.43 -17.17
C GLY A 637 -36.17 -18.39 -18.37
N PRO A 638 -37.21 -18.38 -19.19
CA PRO A 638 -37.31 -19.25 -20.37
C PRO A 638 -36.18 -19.01 -21.38
N THR A 639 -35.72 -17.77 -21.46
CA THR A 639 -34.63 -17.35 -22.34
C THR A 639 -33.25 -17.51 -21.69
N ALA A 640 -33.11 -18.01 -20.46
CA ALA A 640 -31.81 -18.02 -19.75
C ALA A 640 -31.13 -16.63 -19.81
N ASP A 641 -31.85 -15.60 -19.39
CA ASP A 641 -31.28 -14.26 -19.27
C ASP A 641 -30.27 -14.20 -18.13
N ASN A 642 -29.34 -13.27 -18.28
CA ASN A 642 -28.29 -12.98 -17.32
C ASN A 642 -28.01 -11.48 -17.44
N VAL A 643 -28.59 -10.71 -16.52
CA VAL A 643 -28.51 -9.25 -16.55
C VAL A 643 -28.23 -8.68 -15.17
N GLU A 644 -27.40 -7.64 -15.12
CA GLU A 644 -27.28 -6.77 -13.96
C GLU A 644 -28.52 -5.89 -13.87
N LEU A 645 -29.02 -5.73 -12.65
CA LEU A 645 -30.11 -4.84 -12.30
C LEU A 645 -29.57 -3.69 -11.47
N THR A 646 -30.18 -2.53 -11.64
CA THR A 646 -30.05 -1.45 -10.67
C THR A 646 -31.23 -1.47 -9.69
N TRP A 647 -31.21 -0.61 -8.67
CA TRP A 647 -32.22 -0.59 -7.62
C TRP A 647 -32.52 0.83 -7.14
N SER A 648 -33.76 1.05 -6.74
CA SER A 648 -34.25 2.30 -6.16
C SER A 648 -34.55 2.14 -4.66
N PRO A 649 -34.39 3.20 -3.85
CA PRO A 649 -34.74 3.18 -2.44
C PRO A 649 -36.26 3.04 -2.27
N ALA A 650 -36.68 2.14 -1.37
CA ALA A 650 -38.08 1.90 -1.02
C ALA A 650 -38.36 2.11 0.49
N GLY A 651 -37.35 2.51 1.25
CA GLY A 651 -37.41 2.77 2.69
C GLY A 651 -36.01 2.83 3.30
N LYS A 652 -35.91 2.96 4.63
CA LYS A 652 -34.62 2.83 5.32
C LYS A 652 -34.10 1.40 5.12
N ASP A 653 -32.86 1.27 4.62
CA ASP A 653 -32.19 0.01 4.34
C ASP A 653 -33.02 -0.99 3.50
N THR A 654 -33.99 -0.47 2.73
CA THR A 654 -34.92 -1.24 1.93
C THR A 654 -34.92 -0.72 0.50
N TYR A 655 -34.78 -1.63 -0.46
CA TYR A 655 -34.58 -1.31 -1.87
C TYR A 655 -35.55 -2.12 -2.74
N MET A 656 -35.78 -1.63 -3.96
CA MET A 656 -36.59 -2.28 -4.98
C MET A 656 -35.75 -2.42 -6.27
N PRO A 657 -35.73 -3.59 -6.93
CA PRO A 657 -35.07 -3.75 -8.22
C PRO A 657 -35.72 -2.86 -9.29
N GLU A 658 -34.92 -2.32 -10.21
CA GLU A 658 -35.43 -1.76 -11.46
C GLU A 658 -35.69 -2.86 -12.50
N TYR A 659 -36.62 -2.57 -13.41
CA TYR A 659 -37.21 -3.55 -14.32
C TYR A 659 -36.29 -3.95 -15.49
N PRO A 660 -36.02 -5.26 -15.69
CA PRO A 660 -35.52 -5.78 -16.97
C PRO A 660 -36.68 -6.23 -17.87
N ARG A 661 -36.37 -6.67 -19.09
CA ARG A 661 -37.34 -7.41 -19.92
C ARG A 661 -37.47 -8.83 -19.38
N LEU A 662 -38.68 -9.25 -19.03
CA LEU A 662 -38.97 -10.61 -18.54
C LEU A 662 -39.98 -11.30 -19.43
N PHE A 663 -39.75 -12.59 -19.69
CA PHE A 663 -40.75 -13.49 -20.25
C PHE A 663 -41.44 -14.29 -19.15
N PRO A 664 -42.78 -14.49 -19.22
CA PRO A 664 -43.49 -15.37 -18.30
C PRO A 664 -42.91 -16.78 -18.37
N ASN A 665 -42.77 -17.45 -17.23
CA ASN A 665 -42.35 -18.84 -17.20
C ASN A 665 -43.47 -19.72 -16.66
N PHE A 666 -43.65 -20.87 -17.30
CA PHE A 666 -44.73 -21.81 -16.99
C PHE A 666 -44.21 -23.11 -16.37
N GLU A 667 -42.92 -23.38 -16.53
CA GLU A 667 -42.25 -24.54 -15.96
C GLU A 667 -41.28 -24.13 -14.85
N PRO A 668 -41.17 -24.89 -13.74
CA PRO A 668 -40.23 -24.60 -12.66
C PRO A 668 -38.75 -24.59 -13.10
N SER A 669 -38.41 -25.34 -14.15
CA SER A 669 -37.06 -25.36 -14.75
C SER A 669 -36.67 -24.02 -15.38
N GLU A 670 -37.64 -23.17 -15.66
CA GLU A 670 -37.48 -21.84 -16.27
C GLU A 670 -37.58 -20.72 -15.22
N ASN A 671 -37.58 -21.02 -13.93
CA ASN A 671 -37.68 -20.00 -12.88
C ASN A 671 -36.53 -18.96 -12.98
N TYR A 672 -36.85 -17.72 -12.64
CA TYR A 672 -35.86 -16.69 -12.44
C TYR A 672 -35.20 -16.84 -11.07
N SER A 673 -33.95 -16.39 -10.97
CA SER A 673 -33.17 -16.28 -9.74
C SER A 673 -32.68 -14.85 -9.62
N ILE A 674 -33.00 -14.18 -8.51
CA ILE A 674 -32.43 -12.87 -8.17
C ILE A 674 -31.31 -13.07 -7.15
N SER A 675 -30.14 -12.53 -7.46
CA SER A 675 -28.95 -12.57 -6.62
C SER A 675 -28.62 -11.17 -6.13
N VAL A 676 -28.57 -10.99 -4.81
CA VAL A 676 -28.24 -9.74 -4.13
C VAL A 676 -26.89 -9.91 -3.44
N THR A 677 -25.87 -9.18 -3.87
CA THR A 677 -24.60 -9.09 -3.16
C THR A 677 -24.60 -7.86 -2.27
N VAL A 678 -24.38 -8.04 -0.98
CA VAL A 678 -24.34 -6.98 0.02
C VAL A 678 -22.97 -6.91 0.68
N ALA A 679 -22.63 -5.71 1.13
CA ALA A 679 -21.42 -5.43 1.88
C ALA A 679 -21.71 -4.42 3.00
N ASP A 680 -20.89 -4.40 4.03
CA ASP A 680 -20.90 -3.36 5.05
C ASP A 680 -19.75 -2.34 4.89
N SER A 681 -19.61 -1.41 5.84
CA SER A 681 -18.51 -0.43 5.88
C SER A 681 -17.12 -1.05 6.07
N GLN A 682 -17.04 -2.31 6.52
CA GLN A 682 -15.81 -3.07 6.77
C GLN A 682 -15.53 -4.14 5.70
N SER A 683 -16.21 -4.03 4.54
CA SER A 683 -16.09 -4.93 3.39
C SER A 683 -16.45 -6.38 3.65
N ASN A 684 -17.22 -6.70 4.69
CA ASN A 684 -17.74 -8.05 4.84
C ASN A 684 -18.85 -8.25 3.81
N THR A 685 -18.65 -9.17 2.86
CA THR A 685 -19.58 -9.36 1.72
C THR A 685 -20.27 -10.70 1.73
N LYS A 686 -21.52 -10.76 1.26
CA LYS A 686 -22.24 -12.01 1.01
C LYS A 686 -23.25 -11.87 -0.12
N THR A 687 -23.43 -12.94 -0.89
CA THR A 687 -24.45 -13.03 -1.94
C THR A 687 -25.60 -13.92 -1.50
N TYR A 688 -26.82 -13.41 -1.65
CA TYR A 688 -28.07 -14.10 -1.39
C TYR A 688 -28.81 -14.35 -2.70
N THR A 689 -29.24 -15.58 -2.94
CA THR A 689 -29.97 -15.94 -4.17
C THR A 689 -31.34 -16.48 -3.81
N GLN A 690 -32.38 -15.98 -4.47
CA GLN A 690 -33.75 -16.46 -4.31
C GLN A 690 -34.39 -16.73 -5.67
N LYS A 691 -35.03 -17.89 -5.82
CA LYS A 691 -35.77 -18.26 -7.03
C LYS A 691 -37.24 -17.87 -6.93
N PHE A 692 -37.87 -17.62 -8.07
CA PHE A 692 -39.30 -17.38 -8.20
C PHE A 692 -39.78 -17.67 -9.62
N SER A 693 -41.08 -17.92 -9.77
CA SER A 693 -41.77 -17.93 -11.06
C SER A 693 -42.31 -16.52 -11.37
N TYR A 694 -42.25 -16.08 -12.61
CA TYR A 694 -42.75 -14.80 -13.07
C TYR A 694 -43.96 -14.98 -14.00
N LEU A 695 -45.07 -14.33 -13.65
CA LEU A 695 -46.29 -14.27 -14.47
C LEU A 695 -46.88 -12.85 -14.43
N PRO A 696 -46.93 -12.08 -15.52
CA PRO A 696 -47.45 -10.71 -15.46
C PRO A 696 -48.94 -10.66 -15.07
N ASN A 697 -49.33 -9.64 -14.29
CA ASN A 697 -50.70 -9.47 -13.76
C ASN A 697 -51.81 -9.57 -14.82
N ASN A 698 -51.55 -9.12 -16.05
CA ASN A 698 -52.51 -9.09 -17.16
C ASN A 698 -52.10 -10.03 -18.31
N LEU A 699 -51.57 -11.22 -17.99
CA LEU A 699 -51.15 -12.19 -19.00
C LEU A 699 -52.35 -12.73 -19.79
N VAL A 700 -52.32 -12.54 -21.10
CA VAL A 700 -53.20 -13.24 -22.04
C VAL A 700 -52.35 -14.20 -22.86
N GLN A 701 -52.54 -15.50 -22.64
CA GLN A 701 -51.84 -16.52 -23.41
C GLN A 701 -52.63 -16.84 -24.68
N LEU A 702 -51.98 -16.66 -25.84
CA LEU A 702 -52.54 -17.08 -27.11
C LEU A 702 -52.43 -18.60 -27.25
N HIS A 703 -53.46 -19.24 -27.79
CA HIS A 703 -53.33 -20.61 -28.24
C HIS A 703 -52.30 -20.71 -29.37
N ASN A 704 -51.66 -21.89 -29.51
CA ASN A 704 -50.66 -22.14 -30.54
C ASN A 704 -51.22 -21.84 -31.94
N LEU A 705 -50.73 -20.78 -32.57
CA LEU A 705 -51.06 -20.41 -33.94
C LEU A 705 -50.24 -21.28 -34.89
N ARG A 706 -50.91 -22.08 -35.72
CA ARG A 706 -50.28 -22.81 -36.83
C ARG A 706 -50.54 -22.07 -38.12
N THR A 707 -49.47 -21.72 -38.83
CA THR A 707 -49.54 -21.08 -40.16
C THR A 707 -48.47 -21.65 -41.09
N LEU A 708 -48.60 -21.38 -42.38
CA LEU A 708 -47.57 -21.74 -43.37
C LEU A 708 -46.37 -20.79 -43.24
N SER A 709 -45.19 -21.28 -43.63
CA SER A 709 -43.92 -20.55 -43.55
C SER A 709 -43.78 -19.48 -44.65
N VAL A 710 -44.71 -18.52 -44.66
CA VAL A 710 -44.77 -17.44 -45.65
C VAL A 710 -44.80 -16.08 -44.96
N SER A 711 -43.98 -15.14 -45.45
CA SER A 711 -43.79 -13.80 -44.90
C SER A 711 -44.87 -12.82 -45.38
N SER A 712 -46.11 -13.28 -45.43
CA SER A 712 -47.27 -12.50 -45.85
C SER A 712 -48.53 -13.03 -45.16
N PRO A 713 -49.51 -12.18 -44.83
CA PRO A 713 -50.75 -12.63 -44.22
C PRO A 713 -51.55 -13.47 -45.22
N LEU A 714 -51.65 -14.77 -44.97
CA LEU A 714 -52.57 -15.64 -45.69
C LEU A 714 -53.99 -15.40 -45.20
N LYS A 715 -54.96 -15.38 -46.11
CA LYS A 715 -56.37 -15.12 -45.81
C LYS A 715 -57.26 -16.23 -46.36
N THR A 716 -58.35 -16.49 -45.66
CA THR A 716 -59.49 -17.29 -46.15
C THR A 716 -60.25 -16.52 -47.25
N THR A 717 -61.19 -17.19 -47.91
CA THR A 717 -61.99 -16.60 -49.01
C THR A 717 -62.88 -15.42 -48.56
N ASP A 718 -63.25 -15.38 -47.28
CA ASP A 718 -63.97 -14.28 -46.61
C ASP A 718 -63.04 -13.18 -46.08
N GLY A 719 -61.74 -13.26 -46.36
CA GLY A 719 -60.77 -12.20 -46.06
C GLY A 719 -60.18 -12.20 -44.64
N VAL A 720 -60.51 -13.22 -43.84
CA VAL A 720 -59.99 -13.40 -42.47
C VAL A 720 -58.56 -13.98 -42.53
N PRO A 721 -57.58 -13.47 -41.76
CA PRO A 721 -56.24 -14.06 -41.75
C PRO A 721 -56.25 -15.52 -41.27
N LEU A 722 -55.29 -16.34 -41.69
CA LEU A 722 -55.16 -17.73 -41.21
C LEU A 722 -54.55 -17.82 -39.80
N ALA A 723 -53.65 -16.89 -39.47
CA ALA A 723 -53.10 -16.73 -38.14
C ALA A 723 -53.23 -15.26 -37.72
N TYR A 724 -53.98 -15.03 -36.67
CA TYR A 724 -54.26 -13.71 -36.14
C TYR A 724 -54.43 -13.76 -34.63
N LEU A 725 -54.18 -12.61 -34.02
CA LEU A 725 -54.56 -12.30 -32.67
C LEU A 725 -55.94 -11.64 -32.72
N SER A 726 -56.92 -12.18 -31.99
CA SER A 726 -58.23 -11.55 -31.81
C SER A 726 -58.24 -10.86 -30.46
N THR A 727 -58.55 -9.57 -30.41
CA THR A 727 -58.68 -8.83 -29.15
C THR A 727 -60.14 -8.71 -28.76
N ASN A 728 -60.53 -9.24 -27.60
CA ASN A 728 -61.78 -8.81 -26.98
C ASN A 728 -61.71 -7.33 -26.57
N VAL A 729 -62.82 -6.74 -26.15
CA VAL A 729 -62.85 -5.36 -25.62
C VAL A 729 -61.86 -5.24 -24.46
N LEU A 730 -60.76 -4.51 -24.69
CA LEU A 730 -59.76 -4.23 -23.67
C LEU A 730 -60.23 -3.06 -22.81
N ARG A 731 -60.09 -3.20 -21.49
CA ARG A 731 -60.53 -2.21 -20.52
C ARG A 731 -59.35 -1.64 -19.77
N LYS A 732 -59.36 -0.33 -19.56
CA LYS A 732 -58.45 0.39 -18.67
C LYS A 732 -58.75 0.01 -17.21
N THR A 733 -57.84 0.37 -16.31
CA THR A 733 -57.96 0.11 -14.87
C THR A 733 -59.20 0.74 -14.23
N ASN A 734 -59.73 1.83 -14.81
CA ASN A 734 -60.96 2.50 -14.38
C ASN A 734 -62.26 1.86 -14.97
N GLY A 735 -62.14 0.78 -15.75
CA GLY A 735 -63.26 0.07 -16.38
C GLY A 735 -63.69 0.61 -17.75
N GLU A 736 -63.14 1.74 -18.20
CA GLU A 736 -63.39 2.29 -19.54
C GLU A 736 -62.81 1.40 -20.63
N ILE A 737 -63.44 1.41 -21.80
CA ILE A 737 -62.93 0.71 -22.98
C ILE A 737 -61.73 1.47 -23.55
N ALA A 738 -60.63 0.78 -23.84
CA ALA A 738 -59.47 1.34 -24.51
C ALA A 738 -59.82 1.66 -25.98
N LYS A 739 -59.47 2.86 -26.46
CA LYS A 739 -59.86 3.36 -27.79
C LYS A 739 -58.70 4.03 -28.50
N GLY A 740 -58.75 4.06 -29.82
CA GLY A 740 -57.71 4.66 -30.66
C GLY A 740 -56.37 3.93 -30.59
N VAL A 741 -55.31 4.63 -31.03
CA VAL A 741 -53.97 4.05 -31.18
C VAL A 741 -53.32 3.78 -29.83
N GLN A 742 -53.01 2.51 -29.60
CA GLN A 742 -52.25 2.00 -28.48
C GLN A 742 -50.80 1.77 -28.89
N ASN A 743 -49.86 2.13 -28.02
CA ASN A 743 -48.46 1.81 -28.22
C ASN A 743 -48.17 0.45 -27.58
N ALA A 744 -47.57 -0.44 -28.34
CA ALA A 744 -47.18 -1.76 -27.88
C ALA A 744 -45.72 -2.06 -28.26
N THR A 745 -45.14 -3.05 -27.60
CA THR A 745 -43.82 -3.59 -27.93
C THR A 745 -43.96 -5.06 -28.30
N LEU A 746 -43.57 -5.41 -29.52
CA LEU A 746 -43.40 -6.79 -29.97
C LEU A 746 -41.99 -7.25 -29.60
N THR A 747 -41.88 -8.29 -28.79
CA THR A 747 -40.61 -8.96 -28.47
C THR A 747 -40.67 -10.39 -28.95
N VAL A 748 -39.68 -10.83 -29.72
CA VAL A 748 -39.51 -12.25 -30.07
C VAL A 748 -38.45 -12.84 -29.17
N ARG A 749 -38.71 -14.02 -28.58
CA ARG A 749 -37.74 -14.68 -27.72
C ARG A 749 -36.43 -14.95 -28.47
N LYS A 750 -35.30 -14.87 -27.76
CA LYS A 750 -33.97 -15.03 -28.39
C LYS A 750 -33.68 -16.44 -28.91
N ASP A 751 -34.35 -17.45 -28.37
CA ASP A 751 -34.28 -18.85 -28.79
C ASP A 751 -35.35 -19.24 -29.83
N ALA A 752 -36.16 -18.28 -30.30
CA ALA A 752 -37.14 -18.53 -31.36
C ALA A 752 -36.46 -18.93 -32.67
N ALA A 753 -37.05 -19.89 -33.39
CA ALA A 753 -36.49 -20.39 -34.65
C ALA A 753 -36.57 -19.38 -35.81
N PHE A 754 -37.46 -18.39 -35.72
CA PHE A 754 -37.68 -17.35 -36.73
C PHE A 754 -38.32 -16.09 -36.11
N GLY A 755 -38.18 -14.95 -36.80
CA GLY A 755 -38.79 -13.68 -36.40
C GLY A 755 -40.28 -13.57 -36.76
N ILE A 756 -40.96 -12.59 -36.17
CA ILE A 756 -42.40 -12.37 -36.35
C ILE A 756 -42.67 -11.02 -37.00
N LYS A 757 -43.64 -11.00 -37.92
CA LYS A 757 -44.33 -9.80 -38.37
C LYS A 757 -45.70 -9.70 -37.71
N PHE A 758 -45.94 -8.57 -37.06
CA PHE A 758 -47.19 -8.25 -36.37
C PHE A 758 -47.59 -6.80 -36.65
N ASN A 759 -48.78 -6.61 -37.20
CA ASN A 759 -49.35 -5.31 -37.53
C ASN A 759 -48.38 -4.33 -38.25
N GLY A 760 -47.61 -4.85 -39.20
CA GLY A 760 -46.63 -4.08 -39.99
C GLY A 760 -45.24 -3.96 -39.36
N ALA A 761 -45.09 -4.21 -38.06
CA ALA A 761 -43.79 -4.28 -37.40
C ALA A 761 -43.16 -5.67 -37.57
N GLN A 762 -41.82 -5.72 -37.61
CA GLN A 762 -41.04 -6.95 -37.75
C GLN A 762 -40.00 -7.02 -36.63
N ALA A 763 -39.91 -8.14 -35.92
CA ALA A 763 -38.86 -8.41 -34.94
C ALA A 763 -38.17 -9.76 -35.23
N ALA A 764 -36.85 -9.78 -35.22
CA ALA A 764 -36.02 -10.97 -35.24
C ALA A 764 -35.95 -11.64 -33.85
N PRO A 765 -35.51 -12.92 -33.74
CA PRO A 765 -35.26 -13.55 -32.45
C PRO A 765 -34.35 -12.70 -31.55
N GLY A 766 -34.79 -12.41 -30.32
CA GLY A 766 -34.07 -11.59 -29.35
C GLY A 766 -34.25 -10.08 -29.55
N GLU A 767 -34.89 -9.68 -30.64
CA GLU A 767 -35.22 -8.30 -30.92
C GLU A 767 -36.56 -7.91 -30.28
N SER A 768 -36.69 -6.62 -30.00
CA SER A 768 -37.95 -6.01 -29.64
C SER A 768 -38.15 -4.71 -30.40
N VAL A 769 -39.35 -4.53 -30.94
CA VAL A 769 -39.71 -3.39 -31.78
C VAL A 769 -41.02 -2.78 -31.30
N GLU A 770 -41.14 -1.46 -31.42
CA GLU A 770 -42.41 -0.78 -31.20
C GLU A 770 -43.41 -1.11 -32.30
N VAL A 771 -44.67 -1.29 -31.92
CA VAL A 771 -45.79 -1.51 -32.82
C VAL A 771 -46.99 -0.73 -32.31
N GLN A 772 -47.71 -0.09 -33.24
CA GLN A 772 -48.95 0.61 -32.91
C GLN A 772 -50.13 -0.31 -33.19
N ILE A 773 -51.11 -0.34 -32.28
CA ILE A 773 -52.36 -1.10 -32.42
C ILE A 773 -53.51 -0.10 -32.36
N ASP A 774 -54.16 0.18 -33.48
CA ASP A 774 -55.34 1.04 -33.50
C ASP A 774 -56.57 0.26 -33.03
N MET A 775 -57.07 0.59 -31.84
CA MET A 775 -58.26 -0.02 -31.26
C MET A 775 -59.57 0.60 -31.72
N GLY A 776 -59.55 1.63 -32.56
CA GLY A 776 -60.75 2.29 -33.08
C GLY A 776 -61.67 2.76 -31.96
N GLN A 777 -62.95 2.32 -31.97
CA GLN A 777 -63.93 2.63 -30.93
C GLN A 777 -64.00 1.59 -29.80
N GLY A 778 -63.08 0.61 -29.78
CA GLY A 778 -63.02 -0.47 -28.79
C GLY A 778 -63.72 -1.76 -29.23
N ASP A 779 -63.93 -1.93 -30.54
CA ASP A 779 -64.50 -3.15 -31.13
C ASP A 779 -63.45 -4.27 -31.24
N ASN A 780 -63.90 -5.50 -31.52
CA ASN A 780 -63.01 -6.65 -31.72
C ASN A 780 -62.12 -6.45 -32.95
N LEU A 781 -60.81 -6.66 -32.81
CA LEU A 781 -59.82 -6.53 -33.88
C LEU A 781 -59.15 -7.87 -34.16
N LEU A 782 -58.92 -8.11 -35.46
CA LEU A 782 -58.14 -9.25 -35.95
C LEU A 782 -56.79 -8.75 -36.47
N LEU A 783 -55.74 -9.04 -35.73
CA LEU A 783 -54.38 -8.57 -36.03
C LEU A 783 -53.57 -9.74 -36.60
N PRO A 784 -53.18 -9.72 -37.89
CA PRO A 784 -52.47 -10.83 -38.51
C PRO A 784 -51.07 -11.01 -37.92
N VAL A 785 -50.69 -12.27 -37.69
CA VAL A 785 -49.36 -12.66 -37.20
C VAL A 785 -48.78 -13.70 -38.15
N TYR A 786 -47.57 -13.47 -38.65
CA TYR A 786 -46.92 -14.37 -39.60
C TYR A 786 -45.38 -14.29 -39.53
N PRO A 787 -44.65 -15.30 -40.04
CA PRO A 787 -43.19 -15.27 -40.05
C PRO A 787 -42.61 -14.03 -40.72
N SER A 788 -41.47 -13.54 -40.25
CA SER A 788 -40.77 -12.42 -40.90
C SER A 788 -40.15 -12.80 -42.24
N GLU A 789 -39.86 -14.10 -42.44
CA GLU A 789 -39.14 -14.67 -43.58
C GLU A 789 -39.85 -15.91 -44.16
N ASN A 790 -39.75 -16.12 -45.47
CA ASN A 790 -40.28 -17.30 -46.15
C ASN A 790 -39.43 -18.55 -45.84
N GLY A 791 -40.08 -19.71 -45.75
CA GLY A 791 -39.43 -21.03 -45.71
C GLY A 791 -38.80 -21.42 -44.36
N LYS A 792 -38.87 -20.57 -43.33
CA LYS A 792 -38.41 -20.92 -41.97
C LYS A 792 -39.44 -21.81 -41.26
N VAL A 793 -38.96 -22.86 -40.61
CA VAL A 793 -39.79 -23.87 -39.91
C VAL A 793 -39.30 -24.00 -38.47
N GLY A 794 -40.23 -24.13 -37.53
CA GLY A 794 -39.95 -24.30 -36.10
C GLY A 794 -41.04 -23.67 -35.25
N THR A 795 -40.71 -23.36 -34.01
CA THR A 795 -41.56 -22.59 -33.09
C THR A 795 -40.96 -21.20 -32.91
N SER A 796 -41.79 -20.17 -32.94
CA SER A 796 -41.42 -18.81 -32.58
C SER A 796 -42.35 -18.34 -31.49
N GLU A 797 -41.78 -18.02 -30.35
CA GLU A 797 -42.50 -17.48 -29.21
C GLU A 797 -42.24 -16.00 -29.10
N PHE A 798 -43.31 -15.24 -28.89
CA PHE A 798 -43.27 -13.79 -28.87
C PHE A 798 -44.24 -13.25 -27.82
N MET A 799 -44.00 -12.02 -27.40
CA MET A 799 -44.84 -11.28 -26.47
C MET A 799 -45.20 -9.92 -27.10
N ILE A 800 -46.45 -9.53 -26.95
CA ILE A 800 -46.92 -8.18 -27.26
C ILE A 800 -47.30 -7.54 -25.94
N GLN A 801 -46.59 -6.48 -25.57
CA GLN A 801 -46.83 -5.75 -24.34
C GLN A 801 -47.39 -4.37 -24.64
N ILE A 802 -48.49 -3.99 -24.00
CA ILE A 802 -49.03 -2.64 -24.01
C ILE A 802 -48.78 -2.07 -22.60
N ASP A 803 -47.89 -1.10 -22.48
CA ASP A 803 -47.46 -0.58 -21.18
C ASP A 803 -48.58 0.20 -20.47
N GLU A 804 -49.37 0.96 -21.24
CA GLU A 804 -50.53 1.67 -20.74
C GLU A 804 -51.62 1.72 -21.82
N LEU A 805 -52.84 1.33 -21.44
CA LEU A 805 -54.02 1.47 -22.30
C LEU A 805 -54.54 2.91 -22.24
N LYS A 806 -54.57 3.58 -23.39
CA LYS A 806 -55.06 4.94 -23.58
C LYS A 806 -56.55 5.02 -23.82
#